data_AF-A0AA35NRD2-F1
#
_entry.id   AF-A0AA35NRD2-F1
#
_cell.length_a   1.000
_cell.length_b   1.000
_cell.length_c   1.000
_cell.angle_alpha   90.00
_cell.angle_beta   90.00
_cell.angle_gamma   90.00
#
_symmetry.space_group_name_H-M   'P 1'
#
loop_
_entity.id
_entity.type
_entity.pdbx_description
1 polymer ?
#
loop_
_entity_poly.entity_id
_entity_poly.type
_entity_poly.pdbx_seq_one_letter_code
_entity_poly.pdbx_strand_id
1 'polypeptide(L)'
;MGEFKPPLPQGVGYAIVLGLGAVFAGMMVLITYMLRRYQKEIITAEEFTTAGRSVKTGLVAAAVVSSWIWCSTLLTSSTKEYADGVFGGYAYAAGACFQIIAFAILAIKTKQMAPNAHTYLELVRKRYGRIGHGCYLFYAIATNILVTSMLLTSGSAVFSDLTGMDTIAACFLLPVGVVVYTLFGGIKATFLTDYLHTCVIIVIVLIFAFKVYATSDLLGSPGKVYDLVREAAKKHPVDGNFKGEYMTMTSKSAGILLIINLIGNFGTVFLDNGYWNKAISASPAASLKAYAMGGLAWFAVPSLISLAMGLACIAVETSPKFPTYPDPLTSFQANSGLVLPAAAITIMGKGGAVASLLMIFMAVTSAMSAELIAVSSVFTYDIYREYIDPRASGKKLIYTSHCACIFFGLAMSGFSVGLYYGGISMGYIYEMMGIIISSAVLPVVLTLCSKDMNLVAAVVSPILGTALAIMSWLVCTKSLYHELTVDTTFMDYPMLTGNLVALLSPAIFIPILTYVFKPQNFDWEKFQEISRVDESEELAQADPDIQIYDGAVNANGQEEETNSLTSAENEKSDVRVNNEKLNDPNLGVVISNAIMQENETGLQEELDEEQRELARGLKIAYFLCVFFALAFLVVWPMPMYGSKYIFSKKFFTGWVVVMIIWLFCSAFAVCVYPLWEGRHGIYTTLRGVYWDLSGQTHKLREWQNSNPQDLHVVTSQISARLHTQSSQYGQVDEII
;
A
#
# COMPACT_ATOMS: atom_id res chain seq x y z
N MET A 1 29.07 -22.16 -15.36
CA MET A 1 27.88 -21.55 -14.76
C MET A 1 27.61 -22.28 -13.46
N GLY A 2 27.95 -21.65 -12.34
CA GLY A 2 27.70 -22.15 -11.01
C GLY A 2 26.20 -22.30 -10.73
N GLU A 3 25.81 -23.48 -10.28
CA GLU A 3 24.45 -23.78 -9.80
C GLU A 3 24.25 -23.15 -8.42
N PHE A 4 23.19 -22.34 -8.24
CA PHE A 4 22.85 -21.76 -6.94
C PHE A 4 22.16 -22.83 -6.08
N LYS A 5 22.92 -23.50 -5.20
CA LYS A 5 22.37 -24.57 -4.38
C LYS A 5 21.62 -24.03 -3.17
N PRO A 6 20.43 -24.56 -2.85
CA PRO A 6 19.67 -24.14 -1.67
C PRO A 6 20.49 -24.27 -0.37
N PRO A 7 20.74 -23.16 0.37
CA PRO A 7 21.47 -23.19 1.63
C PRO A 7 20.65 -23.74 2.81
N LEU A 8 19.32 -23.80 2.69
CA LEU A 8 18.40 -24.24 3.72
C LEU A 8 17.60 -25.46 3.26
N PRO A 9 17.14 -26.32 4.18
CA PRO A 9 16.26 -27.43 3.82
C PRO A 9 14.83 -26.95 3.52
N GLN A 10 14.10 -27.72 2.71
CA GLN A 10 12.72 -27.42 2.30
C GLN A 10 11.79 -27.14 3.49
N GLY A 11 11.99 -27.85 4.61
CA GLY A 11 11.20 -27.67 5.83
C GLY A 11 11.21 -26.23 6.37
N VAL A 12 12.30 -25.47 6.16
CA VAL A 12 12.35 -24.04 6.54
C VAL A 12 11.42 -23.21 5.68
N GLY A 13 11.33 -23.51 4.37
CA GLY A 13 10.40 -22.84 3.46
C GLY A 13 8.95 -23.03 3.91
N TYR A 14 8.53 -24.28 4.10
CA TYR A 14 7.18 -24.58 4.59
C TYR A 14 6.91 -24.03 6.00
N ALA A 15 7.90 -24.07 6.90
CA ALA A 15 7.73 -23.53 8.25
C ALA A 15 7.53 -22.02 8.28
N ILE A 16 8.22 -21.25 7.41
CA ILE A 16 7.99 -19.81 7.30
C ILE A 16 6.64 -19.56 6.63
N VAL A 17 6.37 -20.14 5.46
CA VAL A 17 5.14 -19.86 4.71
C VAL A 17 3.89 -20.23 5.51
N LEU A 18 3.81 -21.45 6.03
CA LEU A 18 2.64 -21.95 6.74
C LEU A 18 2.68 -21.65 8.23
N GLY A 19 3.82 -21.88 8.87
CA GLY A 19 3.95 -21.72 10.32
C GLY A 19 3.90 -20.26 10.74
N LEU A 20 4.74 -19.40 10.17
CA LEU A 20 4.71 -17.97 10.47
C LEU A 20 3.41 -17.34 9.98
N GLY A 21 2.91 -17.74 8.80
CA GLY A 21 1.59 -17.34 8.30
C GLY A 21 0.45 -17.64 9.29
N ALA A 22 0.42 -18.85 9.87
CA ALA A 22 -0.56 -19.23 10.88
C ALA A 22 -0.41 -18.45 12.19
N VAL A 23 0.82 -18.16 12.63
CA VAL A 23 1.08 -17.32 13.80
C VAL A 23 0.53 -15.91 13.58
N PHE A 24 0.78 -15.31 12.41
CA PHE A 24 0.23 -13.99 12.07
C PHE A 24 -1.28 -14.01 12.00
N ALA A 25 -1.88 -15.01 11.35
CA ALA A 25 -3.32 -15.15 11.29
C ALA A 25 -3.95 -15.29 12.68
N GLY A 26 -3.40 -16.14 13.55
CA GLY A 26 -3.86 -16.31 14.93
C GLY A 26 -3.71 -15.04 15.77
N MET A 27 -2.58 -14.33 15.62
CA MET A 27 -2.35 -13.04 16.27
C MET A 27 -3.38 -12.00 15.84
N MET A 28 -3.72 -11.93 14.56
CA MET A 28 -4.71 -10.96 14.07
C MET A 28 -6.13 -11.29 14.53
N VAL A 29 -6.51 -12.58 14.50
CA VAL A 29 -7.80 -13.02 15.07
C VAL A 29 -7.87 -12.66 16.56
N LEU A 30 -6.79 -12.84 17.31
CA LEU A 30 -6.71 -12.44 18.71
C LEU A 30 -6.88 -10.93 18.88
N ILE A 31 -6.21 -10.10 18.07
CA ILE A 31 -6.31 -8.65 18.17
C ILE A 31 -7.72 -8.18 17.82
N THR A 32 -8.32 -8.69 16.75
CA THR A 32 -9.71 -8.39 16.40
C THR A 32 -10.68 -8.76 17.53
N TYR A 33 -10.47 -9.91 18.18
CA TYR A 33 -11.23 -10.29 19.37
C TYR A 33 -11.04 -9.30 20.54
N MET A 34 -9.79 -8.89 20.81
CA MET A 34 -9.48 -7.92 21.87
C MET A 34 -10.14 -6.56 21.59
N LEU A 35 -10.09 -6.06 20.36
CA LEU A 35 -10.73 -4.80 19.98
C LEU A 35 -12.25 -4.87 20.19
N ARG A 36 -12.89 -5.96 19.74
CA ARG A 36 -14.34 -6.17 19.97
C ARG A 36 -14.69 -6.22 21.46
N ARG A 37 -13.89 -6.90 22.27
CA ARG A 37 -14.16 -7.11 23.71
C ARG A 37 -13.93 -5.86 24.55
N TYR A 38 -12.80 -5.19 24.34
CA TYR A 38 -12.32 -4.12 25.21
C TYR A 38 -12.62 -2.72 24.69
N GLN A 39 -12.65 -2.52 23.37
CA GLN A 39 -12.96 -1.24 22.72
C GLN A 39 -14.40 -1.15 22.19
N LYS A 40 -15.20 -2.21 22.36
CA LYS A 40 -16.59 -2.32 21.85
C LYS A 40 -16.69 -2.05 20.35
N GLU A 41 -15.68 -2.49 19.60
CA GLU A 41 -15.64 -2.33 18.15
C GLU A 41 -16.63 -3.29 17.47
N ILE A 42 -17.40 -2.76 16.52
CA ILE A 42 -18.37 -3.51 15.71
C ILE A 42 -17.87 -3.50 14.27
N ILE A 43 -17.72 -4.69 13.69
CA ILE A 43 -17.27 -4.84 12.30
C ILE A 43 -18.49 -4.79 11.40
N THR A 44 -18.79 -3.59 10.91
CA THR A 44 -19.77 -3.34 9.85
C THR A 44 -19.09 -3.44 8.47
N ALA A 45 -19.86 -3.44 7.39
CA ALA A 45 -19.28 -3.39 6.04
C ALA A 45 -18.44 -2.13 5.80
N GLU A 46 -18.84 -1.02 6.43
CA GLU A 46 -18.13 0.26 6.37
C GLU A 46 -16.81 0.21 7.16
N GLU A 47 -16.83 -0.33 8.39
CA GLU A 47 -15.63 -0.52 9.20
C GLU A 47 -14.66 -1.51 8.53
N PHE A 48 -15.20 -2.56 7.92
CA PHE A 48 -14.41 -3.58 7.21
C PHE A 48 -13.59 -2.98 6.06
N THR A 49 -14.17 -2.03 5.31
CA THR A 49 -13.56 -1.46 4.10
C THR A 49 -12.79 -0.17 4.35
N THR A 50 -13.20 0.63 5.34
CA THR A 50 -12.67 2.00 5.56
C THR A 50 -12.09 2.23 6.95
N ALA A 51 -12.14 1.25 7.87
CA ALA A 51 -11.77 1.41 9.28
C ALA A 51 -12.41 2.65 9.93
N GLY A 52 -13.64 2.97 9.53
CA GLY A 52 -14.39 4.13 10.01
C GLY A 52 -13.71 5.47 9.73
N ARG A 53 -12.76 5.53 8.79
CA ARG A 53 -11.99 6.73 8.43
C ARG A 53 -11.23 7.35 9.62
N SER A 54 -10.88 6.51 10.59
CA SER A 54 -10.38 6.94 11.91
C SER A 54 -8.87 6.76 12.09
N VAL A 55 -8.18 6.19 11.09
CA VAL A 55 -6.78 5.77 11.26
C VAL A 55 -5.86 6.98 11.33
N LYS A 56 -5.06 7.05 12.40
CA LYS A 56 -4.19 8.18 12.71
C LYS A 56 -2.87 8.18 11.93
N THR A 57 -2.12 9.27 12.05
CA THR A 57 -0.99 9.61 11.16
C THR A 57 0.09 8.52 11.15
N GLY A 58 0.52 8.05 12.31
CA GLY A 58 1.62 7.11 12.42
C GLY A 58 1.26 5.76 11.81
N LEU A 59 0.08 5.24 12.13
CA LEU A 59 -0.35 3.93 11.63
C LEU A 59 -0.61 3.96 10.12
N VAL A 60 -1.16 5.07 9.59
CA VAL A 60 -1.27 5.27 8.13
C VAL A 60 0.10 5.37 7.48
N ALA A 61 1.05 6.11 8.05
CA ALA A 61 2.40 6.22 7.50
C ALA A 61 3.09 4.85 7.43
N ALA A 62 2.99 4.04 8.50
CA ALA A 62 3.52 2.69 8.53
C ALA A 62 2.85 1.79 7.48
N ALA A 63 1.53 1.86 7.34
CA ALA A 63 0.80 1.09 6.33
C ALA A 63 1.11 1.52 4.89
N VAL A 64 1.31 2.81 4.63
CA VAL A 64 1.75 3.31 3.32
C VAL A 64 3.15 2.80 3.00
N VAL A 65 4.08 2.85 3.95
CA VAL A 65 5.43 2.28 3.79
C VAL A 65 5.35 0.78 3.50
N SER A 66 4.60 0.02 4.30
CA SER A 66 4.45 -1.43 4.12
C SER A 66 3.83 -1.79 2.77
N SER A 67 2.80 -1.03 2.38
CA SER A 67 2.16 -0.97 1.05
C SER A 67 3.13 -1.04 -0.10
N TRP A 68 4.21 -0.29 0.05
CA TRP A 68 5.15 -0.01 -1.02
C TRP A 68 6.47 -0.76 -0.88
N ILE A 69 6.74 -1.42 0.26
CA ILE A 69 7.86 -2.35 0.37
C ILE A 69 7.42 -3.70 -0.16
N TRP A 70 7.59 -3.87 -1.46
CA TRP A 70 7.37 -5.16 -2.11
C TRP A 70 8.60 -6.05 -1.97
N CYS A 71 8.41 -7.34 -2.20
CA CYS A 71 9.53 -8.26 -2.36
C CYS A 71 10.53 -7.72 -3.39
N SER A 72 10.04 -7.29 -4.55
CA SER A 72 10.87 -6.70 -5.59
C SER A 72 11.44 -5.33 -5.24
N THR A 73 10.88 -4.57 -4.31
CA THR A 73 11.51 -3.35 -3.80
C THR A 73 12.87 -3.65 -3.20
N LEU A 74 12.97 -4.74 -2.45
CA LEU A 74 14.20 -5.17 -1.78
C LEU A 74 15.14 -5.88 -2.77
N LEU A 75 14.58 -6.73 -3.63
CA LEU A 75 15.34 -7.54 -4.58
C LEU A 75 15.80 -6.73 -5.80
N THR A 76 14.90 -6.06 -6.51
CA THR A 76 15.22 -5.30 -7.73
C THR A 76 16.15 -4.14 -7.44
N SER A 77 15.94 -3.40 -6.34
CA SER A 77 16.87 -2.31 -5.96
C SER A 77 18.29 -2.84 -5.74
N SER A 78 18.44 -3.96 -5.03
CA SER A 78 19.74 -4.63 -4.82
C SER A 78 20.33 -5.14 -6.13
N THR A 79 19.51 -5.74 -7.00
CA THR A 79 19.94 -6.19 -8.33
C THR A 79 20.42 -5.05 -9.21
N LYS A 80 19.73 -3.91 -9.21
CA LYS A 80 20.14 -2.74 -10.00
C LYS A 80 21.38 -2.08 -9.41
N GLU A 81 21.54 -2.04 -8.09
CA GLU A 81 22.81 -1.61 -7.48
C GLU A 81 23.98 -2.52 -7.88
N TYR A 82 23.75 -3.84 -7.92
CA TYR A 82 24.75 -4.81 -8.34
C TYR A 82 25.12 -4.67 -9.83
N ALA A 83 24.13 -4.43 -10.69
CA ALA A 83 24.35 -4.30 -12.13
C ALA A 83 24.97 -2.95 -12.51
N ASP A 84 24.46 -1.85 -11.95
CA ASP A 84 24.74 -0.49 -12.41
C ASP A 84 25.59 0.34 -11.43
N GLY A 85 25.88 -0.21 -10.25
CA GLY A 85 26.55 0.49 -9.16
C GLY A 85 25.62 1.41 -8.38
N VAL A 86 26.20 2.40 -7.69
CA VAL A 86 25.49 3.29 -6.74
C VAL A 86 24.31 4.03 -7.37
N PHE A 87 24.35 4.26 -8.69
CA PHE A 87 23.23 4.88 -9.36
C PHE A 87 22.02 3.96 -9.48
N GLY A 88 22.22 2.65 -9.64
CA GLY A 88 21.13 1.70 -9.89
C GLY A 88 20.15 1.62 -8.73
N GLY A 89 20.65 1.44 -7.50
CA GLY A 89 19.80 1.43 -6.31
C GLY A 89 19.19 2.79 -6.02
N TYR A 90 19.95 3.88 -6.21
CA TYR A 90 19.42 5.24 -6.08
C TYR A 90 18.31 5.52 -7.09
N ALA A 91 18.51 5.16 -8.36
CA ALA A 91 17.54 5.35 -9.44
C ALA A 91 16.23 4.60 -9.15
N TYR A 92 16.34 3.40 -8.60
CA TYR A 92 15.19 2.66 -8.11
C TYR A 92 14.46 3.43 -7.01
N ALA A 93 15.15 3.76 -5.91
CA ALA A 93 14.53 4.39 -4.74
C ALA A 93 13.97 5.79 -5.04
N ALA A 94 14.74 6.64 -5.72
CA ALA A 94 14.31 7.99 -6.11
C ALA A 94 13.15 7.95 -7.10
N GLY A 95 13.19 7.03 -8.08
CA GLY A 95 12.16 6.86 -9.09
C GLY A 95 10.81 6.35 -8.56
N ALA A 96 10.76 5.85 -7.33
CA ALA A 96 9.57 5.27 -6.72
C ALA A 96 9.07 6.04 -5.47
N CYS A 97 9.90 6.89 -4.87
CA CYS A 97 9.53 7.64 -3.67
C CYS A 97 8.54 8.78 -3.97
N PHE A 98 8.69 9.42 -5.12
CA PHE A 98 7.97 10.64 -5.47
C PHE A 98 6.45 10.44 -5.57
N GLN A 99 6.01 9.28 -6.07
CA GLN A 99 4.63 8.97 -6.38
C GLN A 99 3.76 8.87 -5.12
N ILE A 100 4.28 8.34 -4.02
CA ILE A 100 3.57 8.32 -2.73
C ILE A 100 3.25 9.76 -2.28
N ILE A 101 4.22 10.65 -2.40
CA ILE A 101 4.07 12.05 -1.98
C ILE A 101 3.10 12.77 -2.92
N ALA A 102 3.21 12.52 -4.24
CA ALA A 102 2.28 13.06 -5.22
C ALA A 102 0.85 12.56 -4.99
N PHE A 103 0.68 11.30 -4.58
CA PHE A 103 -0.62 10.71 -4.28
C PHE A 103 -1.31 11.37 -3.08
N ALA A 104 -0.56 11.98 -2.15
CA ALA A 104 -1.14 12.75 -1.05
C ALA A 104 -2.11 13.84 -1.53
N ILE A 105 -1.86 14.44 -2.71
CA ILE A 105 -2.74 15.44 -3.33
C ILE A 105 -4.09 14.81 -3.66
N LEU A 106 -4.10 13.62 -4.26
CA LEU A 106 -5.33 12.91 -4.61
C LEU A 106 -6.07 12.42 -3.36
N ALA A 107 -5.33 11.91 -2.37
CA ALA A 107 -5.89 11.50 -1.09
C ALA A 107 -6.66 12.65 -0.41
N ILE A 108 -6.04 13.84 -0.32
CA ILE A 108 -6.67 15.02 0.28
C ILE A 108 -7.87 15.49 -0.55
N LYS A 109 -7.75 15.58 -1.88
CA LYS A 109 -8.85 16.00 -2.75
C LYS A 109 -10.06 15.07 -2.67
N THR A 110 -9.82 13.78 -2.58
CA THR A 110 -10.88 12.78 -2.43
C THR A 110 -11.64 13.00 -1.14
N LYS A 111 -10.96 13.30 -0.03
CA LYS A 111 -11.61 13.61 1.24
C LYS A 111 -12.43 14.90 1.20
N GLN A 112 -11.91 15.93 0.53
CA GLN A 112 -12.64 17.19 0.38
C GLN A 112 -13.91 17.04 -0.47
N MET A 113 -13.85 16.23 -1.52
CA MET A 113 -14.90 16.17 -2.54
C MET A 113 -15.87 14.98 -2.38
N ALA A 114 -15.39 13.86 -1.88
CA ALA A 114 -16.10 12.59 -1.80
C ALA A 114 -15.75 11.84 -0.49
N PRO A 115 -16.03 12.44 0.69
CA PRO A 115 -15.64 11.85 1.98
C PRO A 115 -16.22 10.45 2.21
N ASN A 116 -17.38 10.17 1.60
CA ASN A 116 -18.13 8.92 1.75
C ASN A 116 -17.77 7.83 0.73
N ALA A 117 -16.81 8.07 -0.18
CA ALA A 117 -16.40 7.05 -1.14
C ALA A 117 -15.66 5.87 -0.48
N HIS A 118 -15.71 4.70 -1.12
CA HIS A 118 -15.00 3.47 -0.76
C HIS A 118 -13.89 3.15 -1.76
N THR A 119 -14.10 3.48 -3.04
CA THR A 119 -13.11 3.29 -4.11
C THR A 119 -12.97 4.53 -4.97
N TYR A 120 -11.84 4.67 -5.67
CA TYR A 120 -11.68 5.78 -6.62
C TYR A 120 -12.58 5.63 -7.86
N LEU A 121 -13.02 4.41 -8.14
CA LEU A 121 -13.88 4.06 -9.25
C LEU A 121 -15.30 4.59 -9.07
N GLU A 122 -15.79 4.73 -7.83
CA GLU A 122 -17.07 5.40 -7.56
C GLU A 122 -17.06 6.86 -8.04
N LEU A 123 -15.94 7.56 -7.87
CA LEU A 123 -15.79 8.94 -8.37
C LEU A 123 -15.83 8.95 -9.91
N VAL A 124 -15.12 8.02 -10.55
CA VAL A 124 -15.16 7.86 -12.01
C VAL A 124 -16.59 7.55 -12.47
N ARG A 125 -17.30 6.64 -11.78
CA ARG A 125 -18.67 6.23 -12.09
C ARG A 125 -19.64 7.40 -11.97
N LYS A 126 -19.46 8.23 -10.95
CA LYS A 126 -20.31 9.40 -10.71
C LYS A 126 -20.10 10.46 -11.78
N ARG A 127 -18.85 10.70 -12.18
CA ARG A 127 -18.51 11.74 -13.16
C ARG A 127 -18.76 11.35 -14.62
N TYR A 128 -18.45 10.10 -14.97
CA TYR A 128 -18.38 9.62 -16.35
C TYR A 128 -19.38 8.50 -16.67
N GLY A 129 -20.21 8.11 -15.72
CA GLY A 129 -21.20 7.06 -15.93
C GLY A 129 -20.58 5.68 -16.10
N ARG A 130 -21.38 4.74 -16.63
CA ARG A 130 -21.00 3.32 -16.74
C ARG A 130 -19.85 3.05 -17.72
N ILE A 131 -19.74 3.84 -18.80
CA ILE A 131 -18.68 3.67 -19.80
C ILE A 131 -17.33 4.09 -19.23
N GLY A 132 -17.30 5.25 -18.56
CA GLY A 132 -16.13 5.68 -17.80
C GLY A 132 -15.73 4.61 -16.79
N HIS A 133 -16.66 4.23 -15.92
CA HIS A 133 -16.42 3.22 -14.90
C HIS A 133 -15.82 1.92 -15.45
N GLY A 134 -16.41 1.33 -16.50
CA GLY A 134 -15.88 0.11 -17.11
C GLY A 134 -14.45 0.25 -17.65
N CYS A 135 -14.07 1.41 -18.18
CA CYS A 135 -12.70 1.68 -18.63
C CYS A 135 -11.72 1.66 -17.45
N TYR A 136 -12.01 2.38 -16.36
CA TYR A 136 -11.09 2.44 -15.22
C TYR A 136 -11.14 1.18 -14.35
N LEU A 137 -12.25 0.46 -14.35
CA LEU A 137 -12.35 -0.87 -13.73
C LEU A 137 -11.36 -1.85 -14.37
N PHE A 138 -11.18 -1.80 -15.70
CA PHE A 138 -10.12 -2.57 -16.37
C PHE A 138 -8.72 -2.18 -15.85
N TYR A 139 -8.42 -0.89 -15.74
CA TYR A 139 -7.10 -0.44 -15.25
C TYR A 139 -6.85 -0.79 -13.78
N ALA A 140 -7.87 -0.69 -12.92
CA ALA A 140 -7.78 -1.10 -11.52
C ALA A 140 -7.43 -2.59 -11.43
N ILE A 141 -8.24 -3.45 -12.07
CA ILE A 141 -8.04 -4.90 -12.05
C ILE A 141 -6.72 -5.29 -12.71
N ALA A 142 -6.34 -4.67 -13.83
CA ALA A 142 -5.05 -4.91 -14.49
C ALA A 142 -3.88 -4.56 -13.57
N THR A 143 -3.99 -3.46 -12.82
CA THR A 143 -2.98 -3.07 -11.82
C THR A 143 -2.89 -4.13 -10.72
N ASN A 144 -4.03 -4.53 -10.13
CA ASN A 144 -4.03 -5.55 -9.07
C ASN A 144 -3.46 -6.90 -9.53
N ILE A 145 -3.78 -7.32 -10.77
CA ILE A 145 -3.23 -8.53 -11.37
C ILE A 145 -1.71 -8.40 -11.53
N LEU A 146 -1.22 -7.31 -12.11
CA LEU A 146 0.22 -7.13 -12.38
C LEU A 146 1.04 -7.05 -11.09
N VAL A 147 0.59 -6.28 -10.10
CA VAL A 147 1.28 -6.17 -8.80
C VAL A 147 1.26 -7.52 -8.08
N THR A 148 0.10 -8.18 -7.97
CA THR A 148 0.02 -9.49 -7.29
C THR A 148 0.87 -10.57 -7.99
N SER A 149 0.90 -10.57 -9.33
CA SER A 149 1.73 -11.49 -10.11
C SER A 149 3.21 -11.33 -9.78
N MET A 150 3.65 -10.08 -9.65
CA MET A 150 5.03 -9.75 -9.34
C MET A 150 5.39 -10.15 -7.90
N LEU A 151 4.49 -9.98 -6.94
CA LEU A 151 4.68 -10.43 -5.56
C LEU A 151 4.84 -11.95 -5.47
N LEU A 152 3.96 -12.71 -6.14
CA LEU A 152 4.00 -14.17 -6.09
C LEU A 152 5.16 -14.76 -6.91
N THR A 153 5.48 -14.19 -8.08
CA THR A 153 6.62 -14.63 -8.89
C THR A 153 7.94 -14.39 -8.16
N SER A 154 8.12 -13.20 -7.57
CA SER A 154 9.35 -12.88 -6.82
C SER A 154 9.45 -13.64 -5.50
N GLY A 155 8.35 -13.74 -4.75
CA GLY A 155 8.30 -14.50 -3.50
C GLY A 155 8.60 -15.98 -3.71
N SER A 156 7.88 -16.64 -4.62
CA SER A 156 8.04 -18.07 -4.88
C SER A 156 9.45 -18.44 -5.37
N ALA A 157 10.04 -17.62 -6.24
CA ALA A 157 11.41 -17.82 -6.73
C ALA A 157 12.42 -17.81 -5.57
N VAL A 158 12.40 -16.79 -4.71
CA VAL A 158 13.34 -16.70 -3.58
C VAL A 158 13.16 -17.87 -2.60
N PHE A 159 11.92 -18.28 -2.32
CA PHE A 159 11.66 -19.43 -1.46
C PHE A 159 12.21 -20.73 -2.07
N SER A 160 12.02 -20.93 -3.37
CA SER A 160 12.56 -22.08 -4.10
C SER A 160 14.08 -22.08 -4.09
N ASP A 161 14.72 -20.97 -4.44
CA ASP A 161 16.18 -20.87 -4.54
C ASP A 161 16.88 -20.98 -3.17
N LEU A 162 16.25 -20.49 -2.09
CA LEU A 162 16.84 -20.53 -0.75
C LEU A 162 16.60 -21.84 0.02
N THR A 163 15.51 -22.56 -0.26
CA THR A 163 15.11 -23.74 0.54
C THR A 163 14.94 -25.02 -0.27
N GLY A 164 14.93 -24.92 -1.60
CA GLY A 164 14.55 -26.00 -2.50
C GLY A 164 13.06 -26.34 -2.47
N MET A 165 12.22 -25.51 -1.83
CA MET A 165 10.77 -25.66 -1.82
C MET A 165 10.24 -25.58 -3.24
N ASP A 166 9.30 -26.45 -3.61
CA ASP A 166 8.71 -26.41 -4.95
C ASP A 166 8.07 -25.04 -5.25
N THR A 167 8.40 -24.47 -6.40
CA THR A 167 7.96 -23.13 -6.80
C THR A 167 6.43 -23.06 -6.93
N ILE A 168 5.78 -24.11 -7.43
CA ILE A 168 4.32 -24.17 -7.57
C ILE A 168 3.68 -24.19 -6.18
N ALA A 169 4.22 -25.00 -5.26
CA ALA A 169 3.78 -25.00 -3.88
C ALA A 169 3.94 -23.61 -3.24
N ALA A 170 5.05 -22.91 -3.49
CA ALA A 170 5.25 -21.57 -2.96
C ALA A 170 4.22 -20.57 -3.51
N CYS A 171 3.90 -20.62 -4.81
CA CYS A 171 2.86 -19.79 -5.42
C CYS A 171 1.49 -19.96 -4.75
N PHE A 172 1.10 -21.18 -4.39
CA PHE A 172 -0.20 -21.46 -3.77
C PHE A 172 -0.22 -21.26 -2.26
N LEU A 173 0.90 -21.49 -1.56
CA LEU A 173 0.93 -21.47 -0.10
C LEU A 173 1.20 -20.09 0.49
N LEU A 174 1.98 -19.23 -0.20
CA LEU A 174 2.24 -17.85 0.24
C LEU A 174 0.93 -17.06 0.47
N PRO A 175 -0.07 -17.12 -0.43
CA PRO A 175 -1.37 -16.47 -0.25
C PRO A 175 -2.20 -16.94 0.94
N VAL A 176 -2.07 -18.21 1.37
CA VAL A 176 -3.06 -18.85 2.25
C VAL A 176 -3.18 -18.11 3.58
N GLY A 177 -2.06 -17.81 4.24
CA GLY A 177 -2.06 -17.08 5.50
C GLY A 177 -2.68 -15.69 5.35
N VAL A 178 -2.37 -15.01 4.25
CA VAL A 178 -2.86 -13.67 3.92
C VAL A 178 -4.37 -13.66 3.75
N VAL A 179 -4.90 -14.55 2.89
CA VAL A 179 -6.33 -14.70 2.67
C VAL A 179 -7.04 -14.93 4.00
N VAL A 180 -6.55 -15.86 4.83
CA VAL A 180 -7.20 -16.16 6.12
C VAL A 180 -7.29 -14.92 7.01
N TYR A 181 -6.21 -14.18 7.25
CA TYR A 181 -6.29 -13.04 8.17
C TYR A 181 -7.05 -11.84 7.58
N THR A 182 -7.00 -11.65 6.25
CA THR A 182 -7.75 -10.59 5.57
C THR A 182 -9.27 -10.82 5.70
N LEU A 183 -9.72 -12.07 5.68
CA LEU A 183 -11.14 -12.44 5.86
C LEU A 183 -11.67 -12.09 7.26
N PHE A 184 -10.87 -12.20 8.31
CA PHE A 184 -11.37 -11.96 9.68
C PHE A 184 -11.20 -10.51 10.15
N GLY A 185 -10.22 -9.81 9.61
CA GLY A 185 -9.75 -8.55 10.19
C GLY A 185 -10.16 -7.27 9.45
N GLY A 186 -10.55 -7.36 8.18
CA GLY A 186 -10.80 -6.18 7.34
C GLY A 186 -9.57 -5.27 7.22
N ILE A 187 -9.79 -4.03 6.76
CA ILE A 187 -8.68 -3.11 6.48
C ILE A 187 -7.92 -2.67 7.73
N LYS A 188 -8.57 -2.57 8.89
CA LYS A 188 -7.93 -2.15 10.15
C LYS A 188 -6.92 -3.17 10.65
N ALA A 189 -7.22 -4.46 10.52
CA ALA A 189 -6.25 -5.52 10.77
C ALA A 189 -5.09 -5.44 9.78
N THR A 190 -5.36 -5.12 8.52
CA THR A 190 -4.31 -4.88 7.52
C THR A 190 -3.38 -3.75 7.96
N PHE A 191 -3.88 -2.61 8.46
CA PHE A 191 -3.03 -1.54 9.00
C PHE A 191 -2.08 -2.02 10.11
N LEU A 192 -2.55 -2.88 11.01
CA LEU A 192 -1.74 -3.37 12.12
C LEU A 192 -0.74 -4.44 11.69
N THR A 193 -1.12 -5.36 10.79
CA THR A 193 -0.16 -6.30 10.19
C THR A 193 0.92 -5.58 9.42
N ASP A 194 0.56 -4.57 8.62
CA ASP A 194 1.49 -3.74 7.87
C ASP A 194 2.52 -3.05 8.77
N TYR A 195 2.06 -2.51 9.91
CA TYR A 195 2.95 -1.96 10.92
C TYR A 195 3.97 -2.99 11.42
N LEU A 196 3.53 -4.21 11.75
CA LEU A 196 4.40 -5.28 12.22
C LEU A 196 5.38 -5.76 11.13
N HIS A 197 4.90 -5.95 9.91
CA HIS A 197 5.71 -6.30 8.75
C HIS A 197 6.82 -5.26 8.53
N THR A 198 6.47 -3.97 8.55
CA THR A 198 7.42 -2.85 8.40
C THR A 198 8.48 -2.86 9.49
N CYS A 199 8.09 -3.08 10.75
CA CYS A 199 9.04 -3.17 11.87
C CYS A 199 10.06 -4.30 11.66
N VAL A 200 9.60 -5.48 11.28
CA VAL A 200 10.47 -6.64 11.03
C VAL A 200 11.43 -6.35 9.87
N ILE A 201 10.94 -5.80 8.76
CA ILE A 201 11.78 -5.47 7.60
C ILE A 201 12.86 -4.47 7.99
N ILE A 202 12.53 -3.36 8.65
CA ILE A 202 13.50 -2.33 9.06
C ILE A 202 14.59 -2.92 9.96
N VAL A 203 14.23 -3.78 10.91
CA VAL A 203 15.20 -4.47 11.78
C VAL A 203 16.16 -5.32 10.95
N ILE A 204 15.67 -6.09 9.98
CA ILE A 204 16.54 -6.93 9.15
C ILE A 204 17.44 -6.07 8.23
N VAL A 205 16.93 -4.97 7.68
CA VAL A 205 17.75 -4.03 6.88
C VAL A 205 18.88 -3.45 7.73
N LEU A 206 18.61 -3.06 8.98
CA LEU A 206 19.64 -2.59 9.91
C LEU A 206 20.66 -3.70 10.22
N ILE A 207 20.23 -4.94 10.45
CA ILE A 207 21.13 -6.08 10.67
C ILE A 207 22.08 -6.25 9.48
N PHE A 208 21.55 -6.23 8.26
CA PHE A 208 22.38 -6.34 7.05
C PHE A 208 23.32 -5.16 6.88
N ALA A 209 22.84 -3.92 7.07
CA ALA A 209 23.68 -2.73 6.99
C ALA A 209 24.85 -2.77 7.99
N PHE A 210 24.59 -3.09 9.27
CA PHE A 210 25.65 -3.19 10.28
C PHE A 210 26.56 -4.40 10.05
N LYS A 211 26.05 -5.50 9.48
CA LYS A 211 26.91 -6.63 9.15
C LYS A 211 27.87 -6.27 8.02
N VAL A 212 27.38 -5.65 6.95
CA VAL A 212 28.21 -5.20 5.82
C VAL A 212 29.21 -4.12 6.26
N TYR A 213 28.75 -3.10 6.98
CA TYR A 213 29.51 -1.88 7.23
C TYR A 213 30.18 -1.77 8.60
N ALA A 214 30.05 -2.75 9.50
CA ALA A 214 30.68 -2.66 10.82
C ALA A 214 31.25 -3.97 11.38
N THR A 215 30.66 -5.14 11.09
CA THR A 215 30.95 -6.37 11.88
C THR A 215 31.26 -7.62 11.06
N SER A 216 31.26 -7.57 9.72
CA SER A 216 31.67 -8.71 8.88
C SER A 216 33.19 -8.82 8.80
N ASP A 217 33.74 -10.03 8.97
CA ASP A 217 35.17 -10.29 8.78
C ASP A 217 35.59 -10.08 7.32
N LEU A 218 34.66 -10.33 6.37
CA LEU A 218 34.89 -10.13 4.94
C LEU A 218 34.83 -8.66 4.55
N LEU A 219 33.93 -7.87 5.16
CA LEU A 219 33.66 -6.47 4.77
C LEU A 219 33.93 -5.50 5.94
N GLY A 220 33.03 -5.41 6.91
CA GLY A 220 33.29 -4.82 8.24
C GLY A 220 33.52 -3.31 8.30
N SER A 221 33.56 -2.61 7.17
CA SER A 221 33.60 -1.14 7.10
C SER A 221 33.19 -0.62 5.72
N PRO A 222 32.64 0.61 5.60
CA PRO A 222 32.40 1.23 4.29
C PRO A 222 33.68 1.37 3.47
N GLY A 223 34.81 1.65 4.12
CA GLY A 223 36.11 1.77 3.46
C GLY A 223 36.57 0.49 2.78
N LYS A 224 36.39 -0.67 3.43
CA LYS A 224 36.75 -1.98 2.86
C LYS A 224 35.80 -2.41 1.75
N VAL A 225 34.49 -2.16 1.90
CA VAL A 225 33.52 -2.36 0.80
C VAL A 225 33.91 -1.52 -0.41
N TYR A 226 34.22 -0.24 -0.20
CA TYR A 226 34.67 0.66 -1.26
C TYR A 226 35.89 0.11 -2.00
N ASP A 227 36.92 -0.32 -1.28
CA ASP A 227 38.14 -0.84 -1.89
C ASP A 227 37.89 -2.09 -2.73
N LEU A 228 37.10 -3.03 -2.21
CA LEU A 228 36.76 -4.27 -2.90
C LEU A 228 35.91 -4.03 -4.16
N VAL A 229 34.90 -3.16 -4.08
CA VAL A 229 34.06 -2.80 -5.24
C VAL A 229 34.88 -2.08 -6.32
N ARG A 230 35.80 -1.20 -5.92
CA ARG A 230 36.74 -0.53 -6.84
C ARG A 230 37.72 -1.50 -7.48
N GLU A 231 38.08 -2.58 -6.79
CA GLU A 231 38.88 -3.66 -7.35
C GLU A 231 38.07 -4.50 -8.33
N ALA A 232 36.81 -4.82 -7.99
CA ALA A 232 35.88 -5.52 -8.87
C ALA A 232 35.65 -4.77 -10.18
N ALA A 233 35.49 -3.43 -10.14
CA ALA A 233 35.36 -2.59 -11.34
C ALA A 233 36.52 -2.73 -12.34
N LYS A 234 37.73 -3.07 -11.86
CA LYS A 234 38.89 -3.30 -12.74
C LYS A 234 38.83 -4.65 -13.46
N LYS A 235 38.20 -5.64 -12.84
CA LYS A 235 38.04 -7.00 -13.38
C LYS A 235 36.81 -7.08 -14.26
N HIS A 236 35.72 -6.45 -13.84
CA HIS A 236 34.40 -6.46 -14.46
C HIS A 236 33.88 -5.02 -14.54
N PRO A 237 34.33 -4.22 -15.52
CA PRO A 237 33.84 -2.85 -15.68
C PRO A 237 32.38 -2.84 -16.15
N VAL A 238 31.59 -1.89 -15.64
CA VAL A 238 30.18 -1.70 -16.02
C VAL A 238 30.07 -0.89 -17.31
N ASP A 239 29.42 -1.43 -18.34
CA ASP A 239 29.21 -0.71 -19.58
C ASP A 239 28.31 0.51 -19.38
N GLY A 240 28.63 1.62 -20.05
CA GLY A 240 27.94 2.90 -19.87
C GLY A 240 28.32 3.70 -18.62
N ASN A 241 29.05 3.14 -17.65
CA ASN A 241 29.54 3.89 -16.48
C ASN A 241 30.84 4.63 -16.81
N PHE A 242 31.05 5.81 -16.21
CA PHE A 242 32.30 6.54 -16.36
C PHE A 242 33.48 5.72 -15.83
N LYS A 243 34.41 5.37 -16.74
CA LYS A 243 35.56 4.47 -16.48
C LYS A 243 35.16 3.06 -16.01
N GLY A 244 33.93 2.62 -16.27
CA GLY A 244 33.44 1.30 -15.86
C GLY A 244 33.22 1.12 -14.36
N GLU A 245 33.15 2.21 -13.61
CA GLU A 245 33.13 2.18 -12.14
C GLU A 245 31.73 1.96 -11.58
N TYR A 246 31.60 1.21 -10.48
CA TYR A 246 30.34 1.11 -9.73
C TYR A 246 30.08 2.35 -8.84
N MET A 247 31.15 3.06 -8.47
CA MET A 247 31.11 4.18 -7.51
C MET A 247 30.83 5.52 -8.20
N THR A 248 29.86 5.57 -9.12
CA THR A 248 29.53 6.79 -9.88
C THR A 248 28.04 6.83 -10.21
N MET A 249 27.47 8.03 -10.32
CA MET A 249 26.09 8.25 -10.78
C MET A 249 26.00 8.51 -12.29
N THR A 250 26.86 7.87 -13.09
CA THR A 250 26.92 8.05 -14.55
C THR A 250 26.33 6.89 -15.34
N SER A 251 25.83 5.85 -14.67
CA SER A 251 25.22 4.70 -15.35
C SER A 251 24.07 5.13 -16.25
N LYS A 252 24.19 4.76 -17.53
CA LYS A 252 23.16 5.00 -18.53
C LYS A 252 21.93 4.13 -18.27
N SER A 253 22.12 2.85 -17.96
CA SER A 253 21.00 1.94 -17.68
C SER A 253 20.24 2.36 -16.42
N ALA A 254 20.94 2.76 -15.35
CA ALA A 254 20.28 3.31 -14.16
C ALA A 254 19.52 4.61 -14.45
N GLY A 255 20.03 5.50 -15.32
CA GLY A 255 19.32 6.69 -15.75
C GLY A 255 18.04 6.36 -16.53
N ILE A 256 18.08 5.34 -17.38
CA ILE A 256 16.90 4.84 -18.10
C ILE A 256 15.90 4.21 -17.13
N LEU A 257 16.38 3.38 -16.19
CA LEU A 257 15.57 2.80 -15.13
C LEU A 257 14.89 3.89 -14.31
N LEU A 258 15.58 4.97 -13.94
CA LEU A 258 14.97 6.07 -13.18
C LEU A 258 13.69 6.59 -13.87
N ILE A 259 13.72 6.73 -15.20
CA ILE A 259 12.57 7.20 -15.99
C ILE A 259 11.49 6.12 -16.11
N ILE A 260 11.87 4.89 -16.47
CA ILE A 260 10.94 3.75 -16.54
C ILE A 260 10.21 3.60 -15.21
N ASN A 261 10.97 3.62 -14.11
CA ASN A 261 10.47 3.43 -12.78
C ASN A 261 9.57 4.58 -12.33
N LEU A 262 9.94 5.82 -12.68
CA LEU A 262 9.09 6.99 -12.45
C LEU A 262 7.70 6.79 -13.07
N ILE A 263 7.66 6.29 -14.30
CA ILE A 263 6.44 6.12 -15.08
C ILE A 263 5.61 4.92 -14.60
N GLY A 264 6.24 3.75 -14.41
CA GLY A 264 5.56 2.54 -13.99
C GLY A 264 4.91 2.70 -12.62
N ASN A 265 5.63 3.32 -11.68
CA ASN A 265 5.11 3.54 -10.33
C ASN A 265 3.98 4.56 -10.26
N PHE A 266 3.89 5.49 -11.21
CA PHE A 266 2.70 6.35 -11.30
C PHE A 266 1.46 5.51 -11.56
N GLY A 267 1.57 4.56 -12.49
CA GLY A 267 0.52 3.59 -12.78
C GLY A 267 0.11 2.82 -11.53
N THR A 268 1.06 2.19 -10.86
CA THR A 268 0.76 1.32 -9.71
C THR A 268 0.28 2.07 -8.48
N VAL A 269 0.72 3.30 -8.19
CA VAL A 269 0.19 4.04 -7.03
C VAL A 269 -1.19 4.63 -7.32
N PHE A 270 -1.39 5.21 -8.52
CA PHE A 270 -2.57 6.02 -8.81
C PHE A 270 -3.77 5.20 -9.26
N LEU A 271 -3.54 3.98 -9.78
CA LEU A 271 -4.57 3.11 -10.31
C LEU A 271 -4.84 1.89 -9.41
N ASP A 272 -4.03 1.66 -8.38
CA ASP A 272 -4.28 0.59 -7.42
C ASP A 272 -5.18 1.09 -6.29
N ASN A 273 -6.36 0.47 -6.20
CA ASN A 273 -7.33 0.79 -5.16
C ASN A 273 -6.78 0.56 -3.74
N GLY A 274 -5.74 -0.25 -3.54
CA GLY A 274 -5.10 -0.46 -2.24
C GLY A 274 -4.58 0.84 -1.60
N TYR A 275 -4.00 1.74 -2.40
CA TYR A 275 -3.58 3.07 -1.91
C TYR A 275 -4.78 3.97 -1.60
N TRP A 276 -5.83 3.91 -2.42
CA TRP A 276 -7.06 4.67 -2.22
C TRP A 276 -7.80 4.22 -0.97
N ASN A 277 -7.92 2.91 -0.73
CA ASN A 277 -8.52 2.35 0.48
C ASN A 277 -7.80 2.87 1.74
N LYS A 278 -6.47 2.95 1.73
CA LYS A 278 -5.69 3.50 2.86
C LYS A 278 -5.89 5.00 3.03
N ALA A 279 -5.92 5.75 1.92
CA ALA A 279 -6.21 7.18 1.94
C ALA A 279 -7.61 7.45 2.52
N ILE A 280 -8.62 6.72 2.05
CA ILE A 280 -10.00 6.83 2.52
C ILE A 280 -10.06 6.52 4.02
N SER A 281 -9.36 5.48 4.47
CA SER A 281 -9.35 5.08 5.89
C SER A 281 -8.61 6.02 6.85
N ALA A 282 -7.72 6.86 6.33
CA ALA A 282 -7.00 7.84 7.15
C ALA A 282 -7.94 8.91 7.68
N SER A 283 -7.69 9.45 8.87
CA SER A 283 -8.41 10.66 9.26
C SER A 283 -8.02 11.85 8.36
N PRO A 284 -8.92 12.82 8.18
CA PRO A 284 -8.66 14.05 7.41
C PRO A 284 -7.36 14.75 7.85
N ALA A 285 -7.22 15.01 9.15
CA ALA A 285 -6.04 15.62 9.76
C ALA A 285 -4.75 14.79 9.60
N ALA A 286 -4.87 13.47 9.43
CA ALA A 286 -3.73 12.56 9.31
C ALA A 286 -3.19 12.43 7.89
N SER A 287 -4.03 12.63 6.87
CA SER A 287 -3.75 12.23 5.49
C SER A 287 -2.45 12.84 4.95
N LEU A 288 -2.29 14.16 4.96
CA LEU A 288 -1.06 14.78 4.46
C LEU A 288 0.20 14.27 5.19
N LYS A 289 0.16 14.35 6.53
CA LYS A 289 1.31 14.06 7.38
C LYS A 289 1.74 12.61 7.20
N ALA A 290 0.77 11.70 7.09
CA ALA A 290 1.01 10.28 6.93
C ALA A 290 1.67 9.94 5.59
N TYR A 291 1.17 10.49 4.47
CA TYR A 291 1.75 10.22 3.15
C TYR A 291 3.12 10.88 2.97
N ALA A 292 3.33 12.09 3.48
CA ALA A 292 4.65 12.74 3.43
C ALA A 292 5.69 11.99 4.29
N MET A 293 5.30 11.64 5.52
CA MET A 293 6.15 10.86 6.43
C MET A 293 6.42 9.46 5.88
N GLY A 294 5.39 8.79 5.35
CA GLY A 294 5.48 7.47 4.76
C GLY A 294 6.38 7.46 3.52
N GLY A 295 6.24 8.42 2.60
CA GLY A 295 7.10 8.52 1.43
C GLY A 295 8.59 8.68 1.79
N LEU A 296 8.90 9.56 2.74
CA LEU A 296 10.28 9.78 3.21
C LEU A 296 10.83 8.60 4.00
N ALA A 297 9.99 7.96 4.81
CA ALA A 297 10.39 6.79 5.57
C ALA A 297 10.67 5.60 4.64
N TRP A 298 9.86 5.46 3.59
CA TRP A 298 10.00 4.44 2.57
C TRP A 298 11.33 4.55 1.84
N PHE A 299 11.72 5.75 1.34
CA PHE A 299 12.96 5.93 0.56
C PHE A 299 14.22 5.35 1.22
N ALA A 300 14.32 5.44 2.55
CA ALA A 300 15.47 4.93 3.29
C ALA A 300 15.64 3.41 3.19
N VAL A 301 14.54 2.67 3.06
CA VAL A 301 14.52 1.21 3.04
C VAL A 301 15.20 0.65 1.78
N PRO A 302 14.71 0.90 0.54
CA PRO A 302 15.36 0.42 -0.67
C PRO A 302 16.75 1.05 -0.84
N SER A 303 16.95 2.32 -0.46
CA SER A 303 18.26 2.98 -0.61
C SER A 303 19.35 2.33 0.24
N LEU A 304 19.06 2.01 1.51
CA LEU A 304 20.07 1.39 2.36
C LEU A 304 20.26 -0.10 2.05
N ILE A 305 19.18 -0.84 1.80
CA ILE A 305 19.29 -2.27 1.51
C ILE A 305 20.00 -2.51 0.19
N SER A 306 19.72 -1.73 -0.85
CA SER A 306 20.40 -1.88 -2.15
C SER A 306 21.88 -1.53 -2.01
N LEU A 307 22.18 -0.39 -1.40
CA LEU A 307 23.55 0.06 -1.14
C LEU A 307 24.33 -0.96 -0.32
N ALA A 308 23.71 -1.55 0.71
CA ALA A 308 24.36 -2.57 1.53
C ALA A 308 24.54 -3.88 0.76
N MET A 309 23.47 -4.45 0.20
CA MET A 309 23.47 -5.83 -0.28
C MET A 309 23.91 -5.96 -1.73
N GLY A 310 23.60 -5.00 -2.60
CA GLY A 310 24.10 -4.95 -3.97
C GLY A 310 25.62 -4.79 -4.01
N LEU A 311 26.16 -3.78 -3.32
CA LEU A 311 27.61 -3.57 -3.24
C LEU A 311 28.32 -4.68 -2.46
N ALA A 312 27.70 -5.21 -1.41
CA ALA A 312 28.27 -6.34 -0.69
C ALA A 312 28.34 -7.58 -1.58
N CYS A 313 27.35 -7.83 -2.44
CA CYS A 313 27.38 -8.93 -3.40
C CYS A 313 28.59 -8.80 -4.32
N ILE A 314 28.80 -7.65 -4.95
CA ILE A 314 29.98 -7.35 -5.79
C ILE A 314 31.28 -7.59 -5.00
N ALA A 315 31.35 -7.09 -3.77
CA ALA A 315 32.56 -7.16 -2.96
C ALA A 315 32.97 -8.59 -2.54
N VAL A 316 32.04 -9.55 -2.55
CA VAL A 316 32.26 -10.91 -2.04
C VAL A 316 32.16 -12.02 -3.09
N GLU A 317 31.98 -11.69 -4.37
CA GLU A 317 31.87 -12.68 -5.48
C GLU A 317 33.07 -13.65 -5.54
N THR A 318 34.26 -13.14 -5.22
CA THR A 318 35.51 -13.93 -5.24
C THR A 318 35.71 -14.78 -3.98
N SER A 319 34.81 -14.70 -3.01
CA SER A 319 34.86 -15.49 -1.79
C SER A 319 34.52 -16.96 -2.07
N PRO A 320 35.27 -17.93 -1.54
CA PRO A 320 34.89 -19.35 -1.59
C PRO A 320 33.54 -19.66 -0.90
N LYS A 321 33.02 -18.73 -0.10
CA LYS A 321 31.70 -18.84 0.54
C LYS A 321 30.56 -18.35 -0.37
N PHE A 322 30.87 -17.78 -1.53
CA PHE A 322 29.87 -17.28 -2.46
C PHE A 322 29.08 -18.45 -3.08
N PRO A 323 27.74 -18.38 -3.18
CA PRO A 323 26.93 -19.54 -3.58
C PRO A 323 27.27 -20.15 -4.94
N THR A 324 27.73 -19.32 -5.90
CA THR A 324 28.07 -19.76 -7.26
C THR A 324 29.58 -19.83 -7.52
N TYR A 325 30.41 -19.70 -6.46
CA TYR A 325 31.87 -19.68 -6.59
C TYR A 325 32.41 -20.85 -7.44
N PRO A 326 33.35 -20.61 -8.38
CA PRO A 326 34.08 -19.36 -8.62
C PRO A 326 33.40 -18.38 -9.59
N ASP A 327 32.21 -18.72 -10.10
CA ASP A 327 31.49 -17.90 -11.07
C ASP A 327 30.68 -16.80 -10.36
N PRO A 328 30.63 -15.56 -10.90
CA PRO A 328 29.68 -14.56 -10.45
C PRO A 328 28.23 -14.97 -10.81
N LEU A 329 27.25 -14.25 -10.28
CA LEU A 329 25.84 -14.48 -10.65
C LEU A 329 25.65 -14.20 -12.14
N THR A 330 24.93 -15.09 -12.83
CA THR A 330 24.49 -14.82 -14.21
C THR A 330 23.46 -13.69 -14.22
N SER A 331 23.29 -13.02 -15.37
CA SER A 331 22.27 -11.97 -15.52
C SER A 331 20.86 -12.47 -15.18
N PHE A 332 20.55 -13.73 -15.53
CA PHE A 332 19.28 -14.35 -15.16
C PHE A 332 19.15 -14.52 -13.64
N GLN A 333 20.16 -15.08 -12.97
CA GLN A 333 20.16 -15.23 -11.50
C GLN A 333 20.03 -13.88 -10.78
N ALA A 334 20.74 -12.86 -11.25
CA ALA A 334 20.65 -11.51 -10.70
C ALA A 334 19.24 -10.91 -10.91
N ASN A 335 18.68 -11.02 -12.12
CA ASN A 335 17.34 -10.52 -12.45
C ASN A 335 16.19 -11.31 -11.79
N SER A 336 16.45 -12.56 -11.38
CA SER A 336 15.54 -13.36 -10.53
C SER A 336 15.60 -12.96 -9.05
N GLY A 337 16.45 -11.99 -8.68
CA GLY A 337 16.52 -11.43 -7.32
C GLY A 337 17.53 -12.10 -6.40
N LEU A 338 18.48 -12.89 -6.92
CA LEU A 338 19.43 -13.64 -6.07
C LEU A 338 20.59 -12.80 -5.51
N VAL A 339 20.73 -11.54 -5.91
CA VAL A 339 21.80 -10.65 -5.44
C VAL A 339 21.78 -10.48 -3.92
N LEU A 340 20.64 -10.08 -3.34
CA LEU A 340 20.51 -9.89 -1.91
C LEU A 340 20.73 -11.20 -1.13
N PRO A 341 20.06 -12.32 -1.48
CA PRO A 341 20.33 -13.62 -0.88
C PRO A 341 21.79 -14.06 -0.96
N ALA A 342 22.45 -13.90 -2.11
CA ALA A 342 23.83 -14.33 -2.31
C ALA A 342 24.80 -13.59 -1.38
N ALA A 343 24.67 -12.27 -1.27
CA ALA A 343 25.42 -11.47 -0.31
C ALA A 343 25.14 -11.90 1.13
N ALA A 344 23.86 -12.09 1.50
CA ALA A 344 23.48 -12.47 2.85
C ALA A 344 24.08 -13.82 3.26
N ILE A 345 24.01 -14.83 2.39
CA ILE A 345 24.59 -16.16 2.62
C ILE A 345 26.11 -16.06 2.81
N THR A 346 26.78 -15.29 1.96
CA THR A 346 28.25 -15.20 1.98
C THR A 346 28.76 -14.58 3.28
N ILE A 347 28.03 -13.61 3.81
CA ILE A 347 28.44 -12.78 4.96
C ILE A 347 27.93 -13.34 6.30
N MET A 348 26.78 -14.02 6.30
CA MET A 348 26.10 -14.49 7.52
C MET A 348 25.77 -16.00 7.50
N GLY A 349 26.14 -16.73 6.45
CA GLY A 349 25.81 -18.15 6.30
C GLY A 349 24.31 -18.39 6.28
N LYS A 350 23.87 -19.48 6.92
CA LYS A 350 22.45 -19.86 7.01
C LYS A 350 21.59 -18.79 7.69
N GLY A 351 22.14 -18.03 8.63
CA GLY A 351 21.42 -16.94 9.29
C GLY A 351 21.05 -15.82 8.30
N GLY A 352 21.92 -15.53 7.34
CA GLY A 352 21.64 -14.59 6.26
C GLY A 352 20.52 -15.06 5.34
N ALA A 353 20.53 -16.35 4.96
CA ALA A 353 19.47 -16.95 4.17
C ALA A 353 18.10 -16.87 4.87
N VAL A 354 18.03 -17.19 6.17
CA VAL A 354 16.78 -17.10 6.95
C VAL A 354 16.32 -15.65 7.05
N ALA A 355 17.23 -14.71 7.30
CA ALA A 355 16.90 -13.29 7.35
C ALA A 355 16.34 -12.78 6.00
N SER A 356 16.92 -13.19 4.87
CA SER A 356 16.39 -12.89 3.53
C SER A 356 14.99 -13.46 3.33
N LEU A 357 14.76 -14.74 3.68
CA LEU A 357 13.43 -15.37 3.58
C LEU A 357 12.38 -14.66 4.43
N LEU A 358 12.72 -14.33 5.67
CA LEU A 358 11.80 -13.62 6.56
C LEU A 358 11.46 -12.24 6.00
N MET A 359 12.44 -11.48 5.54
CA MET A 359 12.22 -10.17 4.94
C MET A 359 11.33 -10.25 3.70
N ILE A 360 11.58 -11.21 2.81
CA ILE A 360 10.76 -11.44 1.61
C ILE A 360 9.35 -11.87 2.00
N PHE A 361 9.20 -12.77 2.97
CA PHE A 361 7.89 -13.19 3.47
C PHE A 361 7.08 -11.99 3.99
N MET A 362 7.66 -11.14 4.85
CA MET A 362 7.00 -9.93 5.37
C MET A 362 6.56 -8.98 4.24
N ALA A 363 7.40 -8.82 3.21
CA ALA A 363 7.10 -7.94 2.08
C ALA A 363 5.99 -8.50 1.17
N VAL A 364 6.02 -9.82 0.89
CA VAL A 364 4.97 -10.49 0.10
C VAL A 364 3.64 -10.47 0.85
N THR A 365 3.61 -10.84 2.13
CA THR A 365 2.36 -10.92 2.89
C THR A 365 1.71 -9.56 3.05
N SER A 366 2.48 -8.52 3.38
CA SER A 366 1.96 -7.15 3.51
C SER A 366 1.34 -6.64 2.21
N ALA A 367 2.12 -6.66 1.12
CA ALA A 367 1.64 -6.14 -0.15
C ALA A 367 0.45 -6.97 -0.66
N MET A 368 0.49 -8.29 -0.51
CA MET A 368 -0.62 -9.15 -0.91
C MET A 368 -1.91 -8.86 -0.12
N SER A 369 -1.84 -8.55 1.18
CA SER A 369 -3.05 -8.13 1.90
C SER A 369 -3.64 -6.82 1.40
N ALA A 370 -2.81 -5.87 0.95
CA ALA A 370 -3.32 -4.64 0.34
C ALA A 370 -4.03 -4.93 -0.99
N GLU A 371 -3.45 -5.79 -1.84
CA GLU A 371 -4.04 -6.22 -3.11
C GLU A 371 -5.36 -6.99 -2.92
N LEU A 372 -5.44 -7.86 -1.90
CA LEU A 372 -6.68 -8.58 -1.59
C LEU A 372 -7.80 -7.63 -1.15
N ILE A 373 -7.49 -6.64 -0.31
CA ILE A 373 -8.46 -5.61 0.08
C ILE A 373 -8.85 -4.73 -1.11
N ALA A 374 -7.90 -4.38 -1.97
CA ALA A 374 -8.13 -3.57 -3.15
C ALA A 374 -9.13 -4.27 -4.09
N VAL A 375 -8.83 -5.51 -4.50
CA VAL A 375 -9.69 -6.26 -5.42
C VAL A 375 -11.03 -6.62 -4.80
N SER A 376 -11.09 -6.92 -3.51
CA SER A 376 -12.34 -7.25 -2.85
C SER A 376 -13.25 -6.02 -2.70
N SER A 377 -12.68 -4.85 -2.43
CA SER A 377 -13.41 -3.57 -2.41
C SER A 377 -13.93 -3.23 -3.80
N VAL A 378 -13.08 -3.29 -4.82
CA VAL A 378 -13.50 -3.09 -6.22
C VAL A 378 -14.61 -4.05 -6.60
N PHE A 379 -14.47 -5.34 -6.31
CA PHE A 379 -15.53 -6.30 -6.63
C PHE A 379 -16.83 -6.02 -5.87
N THR A 380 -16.74 -5.65 -4.60
CA THR A 380 -17.91 -5.47 -3.73
C THR A 380 -18.68 -4.20 -4.07
N TYR A 381 -18.00 -3.07 -4.19
CA TYR A 381 -18.62 -1.75 -4.35
C TYR A 381 -18.84 -1.39 -5.82
N ASP A 382 -17.87 -1.70 -6.68
CA ASP A 382 -17.91 -1.31 -8.09
C ASP A 382 -18.58 -2.32 -9.00
N ILE A 383 -18.60 -3.60 -8.64
CA ILE A 383 -19.23 -4.65 -9.45
C ILE A 383 -20.53 -5.11 -8.83
N TYR A 384 -20.47 -5.65 -7.61
CA TYR A 384 -21.61 -6.30 -6.98
C TYR A 384 -22.69 -5.30 -6.58
N ARG A 385 -22.37 -4.30 -5.75
CA ARG A 385 -23.32 -3.27 -5.33
C ARG A 385 -23.81 -2.46 -6.54
N GLU A 386 -22.91 -1.97 -7.39
CA GLU A 386 -23.32 -1.09 -8.50
C GLU A 386 -24.16 -1.79 -9.60
N TYR A 387 -23.85 -3.05 -9.95
CA TYR A 387 -24.46 -3.70 -11.13
C TYR A 387 -25.28 -4.96 -10.84
N ILE A 388 -25.06 -5.64 -9.71
CA ILE A 388 -25.72 -6.93 -9.40
C ILE A 388 -26.84 -6.74 -8.38
N ASP A 389 -26.56 -6.14 -7.22
CA ASP A 389 -27.54 -5.86 -6.16
C ASP A 389 -27.31 -4.46 -5.54
N PRO A 390 -27.90 -3.39 -6.12
CA PRO A 390 -27.79 -2.01 -5.61
C PRO A 390 -28.36 -1.78 -4.21
N ARG A 391 -29.11 -2.74 -3.67
CA ARG A 391 -29.70 -2.68 -2.33
C ARG A 391 -29.10 -3.74 -1.40
N ALA A 392 -27.89 -4.21 -1.71
CA ALA A 392 -27.20 -5.20 -0.91
C ALA A 392 -26.96 -4.67 0.52
N SER A 393 -27.45 -5.42 1.52
CA SER A 393 -27.16 -5.23 2.94
C SER A 393 -25.66 -5.40 3.24
N GLY A 394 -25.14 -4.75 4.28
CA GLY A 394 -23.71 -4.86 4.68
C GLY A 394 -23.19 -6.30 4.79
N LYS A 395 -23.97 -7.23 5.36
CA LYS A 395 -23.60 -8.66 5.44
C LYS A 395 -23.32 -9.30 4.09
N LYS A 396 -24.15 -9.00 3.09
CA LYS A 396 -23.94 -9.50 1.72
C LYS A 396 -22.67 -8.91 1.13
N LEU A 397 -22.37 -7.63 1.42
CA LEU A 397 -21.15 -6.98 0.98
C LEU A 397 -19.90 -7.65 1.59
N ILE A 398 -19.90 -7.89 2.91
CA ILE A 398 -18.79 -8.61 3.58
C ILE A 398 -18.63 -10.03 3.00
N TYR A 399 -19.73 -10.77 2.84
CA TYR A 399 -19.69 -12.11 2.26
C TYR A 399 -19.11 -12.10 0.83
N THR A 400 -19.50 -11.11 0.02
CA THR A 400 -19.05 -10.97 -1.36
C THR A 400 -17.58 -10.58 -1.42
N SER A 401 -17.13 -9.69 -0.54
CA SER A 401 -15.72 -9.32 -0.35
C SER A 401 -14.88 -10.55 -0.01
N HIS A 402 -15.36 -11.40 0.90
CA HIS A 402 -14.70 -12.66 1.25
C HIS A 402 -14.56 -13.62 0.07
N CYS A 403 -15.63 -13.78 -0.72
CA CYS A 403 -15.61 -14.60 -1.92
C CYS A 403 -14.59 -14.06 -2.95
N ALA A 404 -14.53 -12.73 -3.13
CA ALA A 404 -13.59 -12.07 -4.02
C ALA A 404 -12.13 -12.31 -3.59
N CYS A 405 -11.82 -12.17 -2.29
CA CYS A 405 -10.48 -12.47 -1.75
C CYS A 405 -10.03 -13.91 -2.05
N ILE A 406 -10.90 -14.90 -1.77
CA ILE A 406 -10.58 -16.31 -1.97
C ILE A 406 -10.39 -16.62 -3.45
N PHE A 407 -11.31 -16.14 -4.29
CA PHE A 407 -11.24 -16.35 -5.74
C PHE A 407 -9.98 -15.71 -6.33
N PHE A 408 -9.69 -14.46 -5.99
CA PHE A 408 -8.53 -13.76 -6.51
C PHE A 408 -7.22 -14.40 -6.04
N GLY A 409 -7.11 -14.79 -4.76
CA GLY A 409 -5.94 -15.49 -4.24
C GLY A 409 -5.65 -16.79 -5.00
N LEU A 410 -6.68 -17.59 -5.28
CA LEU A 410 -6.54 -18.82 -6.07
C LEU A 410 -6.21 -18.55 -7.55
N ALA A 411 -6.90 -17.59 -8.16
CA ALA A 411 -6.69 -17.21 -9.55
C ALA A 411 -5.26 -16.69 -9.78
N MET A 412 -4.77 -15.81 -8.90
CA MET A 412 -3.43 -15.26 -8.99
C MET A 412 -2.33 -16.28 -8.69
N SER A 413 -2.60 -17.26 -7.82
CA SER A 413 -1.70 -18.41 -7.63
C SER A 413 -1.52 -19.18 -8.94
N GLY A 414 -2.63 -19.49 -9.62
CA GLY A 414 -2.61 -20.17 -10.91
C GLY A 414 -1.94 -19.35 -12.02
N PHE A 415 -2.22 -18.04 -12.09
CA PHE A 415 -1.60 -17.14 -13.05
C PHE A 415 -0.08 -17.04 -12.85
N SER A 416 0.38 -16.99 -11.60
CA SER A 416 1.81 -16.94 -11.26
C SER A 416 2.54 -18.23 -11.62
N VAL A 417 1.88 -19.39 -11.52
CA VAL A 417 2.42 -20.66 -12.02
C VAL A 417 2.56 -20.63 -13.55
N GLY A 418 1.60 -20.03 -14.26
CA GLY A 418 1.69 -19.80 -15.70
C GLY A 418 2.91 -18.94 -16.08
N LEU A 419 3.15 -17.85 -15.34
CA LEU A 419 4.32 -16.97 -15.55
C LEU A 419 5.64 -17.69 -15.27
N TYR A 420 5.69 -18.52 -14.22
CA TYR A 420 6.86 -19.34 -13.90
C TYR A 420 7.23 -20.28 -15.06
N TYR A 421 6.26 -21.05 -15.58
CA TYR A 421 6.51 -21.90 -16.75
C TYR A 421 6.78 -21.13 -18.04
N GLY A 422 6.27 -19.90 -18.13
CA GLY A 422 6.56 -18.97 -19.22
C GLY A 422 7.97 -18.36 -19.18
N GLY A 423 8.76 -18.62 -18.13
CA GLY A 423 10.11 -18.07 -17.99
C GLY A 423 10.15 -16.55 -17.77
N ILE A 424 9.05 -15.96 -17.28
CA ILE A 424 8.94 -14.51 -17.08
C ILE A 424 9.59 -14.13 -15.74
N SER A 425 10.61 -13.28 -15.79
CA SER A 425 11.29 -12.79 -14.57
C SER A 425 10.48 -11.70 -13.87
N MET A 426 10.72 -11.51 -12.56
CA MET A 426 10.09 -10.41 -11.81
C MET A 426 10.46 -9.02 -12.37
N GLY A 427 11.68 -8.86 -12.89
CA GLY A 427 12.14 -7.61 -13.49
C GLY A 427 11.38 -7.25 -14.76
N TYR A 428 11.04 -8.27 -15.57
CA TYR A 428 10.25 -8.07 -16.78
C TYR A 428 8.87 -7.52 -16.46
N ILE A 429 8.15 -8.16 -15.53
CA ILE A 429 6.80 -7.74 -15.12
C ILE A 429 6.85 -6.32 -14.56
N TYR A 430 7.88 -6.01 -13.77
CA TYR A 430 8.05 -4.69 -13.17
C TYR A 430 8.19 -3.56 -14.19
N GLU A 431 9.02 -3.73 -15.22
CA GLU A 431 9.22 -2.67 -16.23
C GLU A 431 8.08 -2.64 -17.26
N MET A 432 7.47 -3.79 -17.56
CA MET A 432 6.33 -3.90 -18.48
C MET A 432 5.06 -3.24 -17.92
N MET A 433 4.85 -3.25 -16.59
CA MET A 433 3.58 -2.79 -16.02
C MET A 433 3.20 -1.38 -16.46
N GLY A 434 4.17 -0.45 -16.50
CA GLY A 434 3.90 0.93 -16.89
C GLY A 434 3.51 1.10 -18.36
N ILE A 435 3.92 0.19 -19.24
CA ILE A 435 3.47 0.14 -20.64
C ILE A 435 1.96 -0.14 -20.71
N ILE A 436 1.47 -1.00 -19.81
CA ILE A 436 0.08 -1.46 -19.81
C ILE A 436 -0.84 -0.43 -19.14
N ILE A 437 -0.46 0.06 -17.95
CA ILE A 437 -1.41 0.80 -17.09
C ILE A 437 -1.18 2.32 -17.05
N SER A 438 0.03 2.83 -17.32
CA SER A 438 0.34 4.24 -17.00
C SER A 438 -0.43 5.27 -17.83
N SER A 439 -1.04 4.87 -18.95
CA SER A 439 -1.90 5.75 -19.75
C SER A 439 -3.18 6.21 -19.06
N ALA A 440 -3.63 5.52 -18.00
CA ALA A 440 -4.80 5.93 -17.22
C ALA A 440 -4.48 6.90 -16.07
N VAL A 441 -3.19 7.12 -15.74
CA VAL A 441 -2.78 7.97 -14.61
C VAL A 441 -3.26 9.40 -14.78
N LEU A 442 -2.88 10.07 -15.88
CA LEU A 442 -3.24 11.47 -16.10
C LEU A 442 -4.76 11.67 -16.15
N PRO A 443 -5.54 10.83 -16.85
CA PRO A 443 -6.99 10.87 -16.75
C PRO A 443 -7.55 10.72 -15.31
N VAL A 444 -7.05 9.79 -14.49
CA VAL A 444 -7.50 9.69 -13.08
C VAL A 444 -7.19 10.97 -12.30
N VAL A 445 -5.99 11.53 -12.45
CA VAL A 445 -5.64 12.81 -11.81
C VAL A 445 -6.60 13.92 -12.22
N LEU A 446 -6.89 14.05 -13.51
CA LEU A 446 -7.77 15.09 -14.03
C LEU A 446 -9.25 14.87 -13.67
N THR A 447 -9.64 13.64 -13.32
CA THR A 447 -10.97 13.33 -12.76
C THR A 447 -11.23 14.09 -11.46
N LEU A 448 -10.18 14.42 -10.69
CA LEU A 448 -10.26 15.20 -9.44
C LEU A 448 -9.73 16.65 -9.59
N CYS A 449 -8.98 16.93 -10.65
CA CYS A 449 -8.26 18.20 -10.79
C CYS A 449 -8.76 19.12 -11.92
N SER A 450 -9.49 18.60 -12.91
CA SER A 450 -10.00 19.41 -14.01
C SER A 450 -11.51 19.30 -14.08
N LYS A 451 -12.22 20.43 -14.10
CA LYS A 451 -13.68 20.45 -14.37
C LYS A 451 -14.01 20.22 -15.85
N ASP A 452 -13.04 20.41 -16.74
CA ASP A 452 -13.26 20.46 -18.19
C ASP A 452 -13.20 19.08 -18.85
N MET A 453 -12.39 18.16 -18.33
CA MET A 453 -12.18 16.85 -18.96
C MET A 453 -13.49 16.07 -19.13
N ASN A 454 -13.86 15.82 -20.38
CA ASN A 454 -15.10 15.16 -20.76
C ASN A 454 -14.97 13.62 -20.81
N LEU A 455 -16.11 12.93 -20.94
CA LEU A 455 -16.19 11.47 -21.01
C LEU A 455 -15.31 10.85 -22.09
N VAL A 456 -15.32 11.43 -23.29
CA VAL A 456 -14.57 10.89 -24.44
C VAL A 456 -13.07 10.96 -24.17
N ALA A 457 -12.59 12.09 -23.67
CA ALA A 457 -11.21 12.26 -23.26
C ALA A 457 -10.83 11.28 -22.14
N ALA A 458 -11.70 11.12 -21.13
CA ALA A 458 -11.46 10.21 -20.01
C ALA A 458 -11.38 8.73 -20.43
N VAL A 459 -12.13 8.30 -21.45
CA VAL A 459 -12.21 6.88 -21.86
C VAL A 459 -11.26 6.55 -23.00
N VAL A 460 -11.22 7.36 -24.04
CA VAL A 460 -10.49 7.05 -25.28
C VAL A 460 -8.98 7.30 -25.10
N SER A 461 -8.60 8.34 -24.35
CA SER A 461 -7.21 8.69 -24.12
C SER A 461 -6.37 7.53 -23.54
N PRO A 462 -6.77 6.87 -22.43
CA PRO A 462 -5.98 5.79 -21.88
C PRO A 462 -5.90 4.58 -22.82
N ILE A 463 -7.00 4.22 -23.49
CA ILE A 463 -7.03 3.10 -24.45
C ILE A 463 -6.08 3.34 -25.63
N LEU A 464 -6.13 4.54 -26.23
CA LEU A 464 -5.22 4.90 -27.31
C LEU A 464 -3.77 4.98 -26.82
N GLY A 465 -3.55 5.46 -25.59
CA GLY A 465 -2.23 5.53 -24.98
C GLY A 465 -1.61 4.16 -24.80
N THR A 466 -2.32 3.21 -24.19
CA THR A 466 -1.83 1.84 -24.01
C THR A 466 -1.60 1.14 -25.36
N ALA A 467 -2.51 1.31 -26.33
CA ALA A 467 -2.32 0.75 -27.67
C ALA A 467 -1.06 1.30 -28.36
N LEU A 468 -0.84 2.61 -28.27
CA LEU A 468 0.35 3.26 -28.83
C LEU A 468 1.62 2.87 -28.08
N ALA A 469 1.55 2.68 -26.77
CA ALA A 469 2.67 2.24 -25.94
C ALA A 469 3.11 0.81 -26.28
N ILE A 470 2.16 -0.12 -26.42
CA ILE A 470 2.45 -1.50 -26.85
C ILE A 470 3.03 -1.49 -28.27
N MET A 471 2.44 -0.71 -29.19
CA MET A 471 2.95 -0.59 -30.55
C MET A 471 4.38 -0.05 -30.56
N SER A 472 4.67 1.05 -29.86
CA SER A 472 5.98 1.68 -29.84
C SER A 472 7.03 0.78 -29.19
N TRP A 473 6.68 0.08 -28.12
CA TRP A 473 7.52 -0.90 -27.45
C TRP A 473 7.95 -2.03 -28.39
N LEU A 474 6.98 -2.67 -29.07
CA LEU A 474 7.25 -3.79 -29.97
C LEU A 474 7.96 -3.35 -31.27
N VAL A 475 7.60 -2.19 -31.82
CA VAL A 475 8.28 -1.62 -33.00
C VAL A 475 9.72 -1.25 -32.67
N CYS A 476 9.97 -0.61 -31.53
CA CYS A 476 11.32 -0.30 -31.06
C CYS A 476 12.15 -1.57 -30.88
N THR A 477 11.56 -2.60 -30.27
CA THR A 477 12.21 -3.92 -30.13
C THR A 477 12.59 -4.51 -31.48
N LYS A 478 11.63 -4.61 -32.42
CA LYS A 478 11.87 -5.21 -33.74
C LYS A 478 12.86 -4.41 -34.57
N SER A 479 12.88 -3.08 -34.42
CA SER A 479 13.79 -2.18 -35.13
C SER A 479 15.23 -2.33 -34.64
N LEU A 480 15.45 -2.41 -33.32
CA LEU A 480 16.80 -2.46 -32.72
C LEU A 480 17.39 -3.87 -32.70
N TYR A 481 16.57 -4.90 -32.45
CA TYR A 481 17.05 -6.26 -32.19
C TYR A 481 16.62 -7.29 -33.25
N HIS A 482 15.79 -6.90 -34.22
CA HIS A 482 15.32 -7.75 -35.32
C HIS A 482 14.52 -9.01 -34.92
N GLU A 483 14.33 -9.28 -33.63
CA GLU A 483 13.57 -10.40 -33.08
C GLU A 483 12.68 -9.95 -31.92
N LEU A 484 11.52 -10.59 -31.75
CA LEU A 484 10.60 -10.35 -30.63
C LEU A 484 10.64 -11.54 -29.69
N THR A 485 11.42 -11.44 -28.63
CA THR A 485 11.51 -12.41 -27.54
C THR A 485 11.32 -11.71 -26.19
N VAL A 486 11.15 -12.47 -25.12
CA VAL A 486 11.13 -11.91 -23.76
C VAL A 486 12.40 -11.12 -23.48
N ASP A 487 13.56 -11.65 -23.90
CA ASP A 487 14.85 -10.98 -23.70
C ASP A 487 14.96 -9.68 -24.49
N THR A 488 14.60 -9.66 -25.79
CA THR A 488 14.72 -8.44 -26.60
C THR A 488 13.72 -7.37 -26.19
N THR A 489 12.52 -7.76 -25.78
CA THR A 489 11.50 -6.83 -25.28
C THR A 489 11.83 -6.26 -23.89
N PHE A 490 12.67 -6.95 -23.11
CA PHE A 490 13.14 -6.48 -21.80
C PHE A 490 14.29 -5.47 -21.85
N MET A 491 14.86 -5.22 -23.03
CA MET A 491 15.97 -4.29 -23.15
C MET A 491 15.54 -2.85 -22.82
N ASP A 492 16.49 -2.08 -22.27
CA ASP A 492 16.30 -0.72 -21.76
C ASP A 492 15.52 0.21 -22.72
N TYR A 493 15.91 0.22 -24.00
CA TYR A 493 15.31 1.15 -24.98
C TYR A 493 13.87 0.81 -25.35
N PRO A 494 13.52 -0.46 -25.67
CA PRO A 494 12.14 -0.90 -25.75
C PRO A 494 11.31 -0.52 -24.53
N MET A 495 11.74 -0.91 -23.32
CA MET A 495 10.99 -0.66 -22.09
C MET A 495 10.79 0.84 -21.85
N LEU A 496 11.84 1.64 -22.05
CA LEU A 496 11.77 3.11 -21.97
C LEU A 496 10.77 3.69 -22.96
N THR A 497 10.79 3.22 -24.21
CA THR A 497 9.93 3.73 -25.29
C THR A 497 8.46 3.47 -24.98
N GLY A 498 8.12 2.24 -24.58
CA GLY A 498 6.76 1.88 -24.21
C GLY A 498 6.26 2.71 -23.02
N ASN A 499 7.05 2.80 -21.96
CA ASN A 499 6.68 3.55 -20.76
C ASN A 499 6.50 5.05 -21.05
N LEU A 500 7.45 5.69 -21.75
CA LEU A 500 7.34 7.11 -22.10
C LEU A 500 6.08 7.41 -22.91
N VAL A 501 5.80 6.57 -23.91
CA VAL A 501 4.59 6.73 -24.72
C VAL A 501 3.34 6.55 -23.85
N ALA A 502 3.31 5.55 -22.96
CA ALA A 502 2.17 5.29 -22.10
C ALA A 502 1.79 6.50 -21.25
N LEU A 503 2.73 7.14 -20.55
CA LEU A 503 2.43 8.25 -19.65
C LEU A 503 2.23 9.59 -20.39
N LEU A 504 2.96 9.83 -21.48
CA LEU A 504 2.96 11.13 -22.14
C LEU A 504 1.87 11.28 -23.21
N SER A 505 1.44 10.20 -23.87
CA SER A 505 0.43 10.30 -24.92
C SER A 505 -0.93 10.84 -24.42
N PRO A 506 -1.41 10.53 -23.20
CA PRO A 506 -2.62 11.15 -22.67
C PRO A 506 -2.53 12.67 -22.52
N ALA A 507 -1.32 13.22 -22.29
CA ALA A 507 -1.13 14.68 -22.21
C ALA A 507 -1.40 15.38 -23.56
N ILE A 508 -1.36 14.63 -24.67
CA ILE A 508 -1.71 15.10 -26.01
C ILE A 508 -3.19 14.79 -26.31
N PHE A 509 -3.62 13.55 -26.05
CA PHE A 509 -4.98 13.13 -26.38
C PHE A 509 -6.06 13.83 -25.57
N ILE A 510 -5.84 14.07 -24.27
CA ILE A 510 -6.87 14.69 -23.41
C ILE A 510 -7.22 16.11 -23.87
N PRO A 511 -6.26 17.04 -24.10
CA PRO A 511 -6.60 18.37 -24.62
C PRO A 511 -7.30 18.33 -25.98
N ILE A 512 -6.84 17.48 -26.90
CA ILE A 512 -7.44 17.35 -28.24
C ILE A 512 -8.88 16.84 -28.14
N LEU A 513 -9.10 15.75 -27.41
CA LEU A 513 -10.44 15.16 -27.24
C LEU A 513 -11.36 16.08 -26.44
N THR A 514 -10.84 16.81 -25.45
CA THR A 514 -11.62 17.80 -24.69
C THR A 514 -12.04 18.97 -25.58
N TYR A 515 -11.15 19.45 -26.45
CA TYR A 515 -11.46 20.51 -27.41
C TYR A 515 -12.48 20.05 -28.46
N VAL A 516 -12.26 18.89 -29.08
CA VAL A 516 -13.12 18.35 -30.17
C VAL A 516 -14.52 18.02 -29.67
N PHE A 517 -14.65 17.40 -28.49
CA PHE A 517 -15.94 16.96 -27.93
C PHE A 517 -16.53 17.95 -26.90
N LYS A 518 -15.93 19.14 -26.77
CA LYS A 518 -16.26 20.22 -25.84
C LYS A 518 -16.03 19.90 -24.35
N PRO A 519 -15.69 20.90 -23.52
CA PRO A 519 -15.55 20.73 -22.07
C PRO A 519 -16.85 20.29 -21.41
N GLN A 520 -16.75 19.44 -20.37
CA GLN A 520 -17.91 18.98 -19.59
C GLN A 520 -18.43 20.03 -18.59
N ASN A 521 -17.56 20.90 -18.06
CA ASN A 521 -17.86 21.80 -16.94
C ASN A 521 -18.51 21.06 -15.76
N PHE A 522 -17.79 20.07 -15.24
CA PHE A 522 -18.28 19.21 -14.17
C PHE A 522 -18.52 20.01 -12.87
N ASP A 523 -19.63 19.69 -12.23
CA ASP A 523 -20.04 20.22 -10.93
C ASP A 523 -19.57 19.26 -9.82
N TRP A 524 -18.70 19.76 -8.94
CA TRP A 524 -18.04 18.98 -7.90
C TRP A 524 -19.00 18.54 -6.79
N GLU A 525 -20.12 19.24 -6.59
CA GLU A 525 -21.10 18.90 -5.56
C GLU A 525 -21.71 17.52 -5.79
N LYS A 526 -21.74 17.05 -7.05
CA LYS A 526 -22.22 15.72 -7.42
C LYS A 526 -21.45 14.58 -6.74
N PHE A 527 -20.23 14.81 -6.30
CA PHE A 527 -19.49 13.80 -5.55
C PHE A 527 -20.01 13.59 -4.13
N GLN A 528 -20.72 14.56 -3.55
CA GLN A 528 -21.35 14.44 -2.24
C GLN A 528 -22.56 13.50 -2.26
N GLU A 529 -23.11 13.20 -3.44
CA GLU A 529 -24.18 12.22 -3.62
C GLU A 529 -23.70 10.75 -3.46
N ILE A 530 -22.38 10.51 -3.30
CA ILE A 530 -21.87 9.18 -2.97
C ILE A 530 -22.20 8.92 -1.50
N SER A 531 -22.94 7.85 -1.22
CA SER A 531 -23.43 7.54 0.13
C SER A 531 -22.73 6.35 0.77
N ARG A 532 -22.59 6.43 2.11
CA ARG A 532 -22.14 5.31 2.94
C ARG A 532 -23.09 4.11 2.82
N VAL A 533 -22.58 2.93 3.18
CA VAL A 533 -23.44 1.74 3.30
C VAL A 533 -24.33 1.89 4.53
N ASP A 534 -25.58 1.42 4.45
CA ASP A 534 -26.44 1.33 5.63
C ASP A 534 -25.90 0.26 6.59
N GLU A 535 -25.50 0.69 7.78
CA GLU A 535 -24.89 -0.12 8.84
C GLU A 535 -25.94 -0.58 9.89
N SER A 536 -27.21 -0.17 9.71
CA SER A 536 -28.22 -0.25 10.76
C SER A 536 -28.48 -1.67 11.24
N GLU A 537 -28.63 -2.61 10.31
CA GLU A 537 -28.89 -4.02 10.63
C GLU A 537 -27.72 -4.66 11.40
N GLU A 538 -26.48 -4.26 11.10
CA GLU A 538 -25.26 -4.82 11.68
C GLU A 538 -25.06 -4.30 13.10
N LEU A 539 -25.34 -3.01 13.32
CA LEU A 539 -25.30 -2.38 14.65
C LEU A 539 -26.36 -2.99 15.57
N ALA A 540 -27.61 -3.09 15.11
CA ALA A 540 -28.71 -3.67 15.89
C ALA A 540 -28.49 -5.15 16.25
N GLN A 541 -27.74 -5.91 15.44
CA GLN A 541 -27.40 -7.29 15.77
C GLN A 541 -26.20 -7.44 16.69
N ALA A 542 -25.22 -6.55 16.56
CA ALA A 542 -24.06 -6.54 17.43
C ALA A 542 -24.44 -6.14 18.87
N ASP A 543 -25.44 -5.27 19.01
CA ASP A 543 -26.05 -4.91 20.28
C ASP A 543 -27.54 -4.51 20.08
N PRO A 544 -28.51 -5.36 20.48
CA PRO A 544 -29.95 -5.14 20.29
C PRO A 544 -30.48 -3.86 20.93
N ASP A 545 -29.72 -3.31 21.86
CA ASP A 545 -30.07 -2.13 22.64
C ASP A 545 -29.60 -0.82 21.98
N ILE A 546 -28.87 -0.88 20.86
CA ILE A 546 -28.54 0.29 20.02
C ILE A 546 -29.81 0.79 19.31
N GLN A 547 -30.38 1.88 19.81
CA GLN A 547 -31.40 2.64 19.07
C GLN A 547 -30.74 3.43 17.96
N ILE A 548 -31.13 3.12 16.73
CA ILE A 548 -30.66 3.78 15.52
C ILE A 548 -31.56 4.98 15.29
N TYR A 549 -30.97 6.17 15.33
CA TYR A 549 -31.66 7.37 14.88
C TYR A 549 -31.70 7.35 13.35
N ASP A 550 -32.86 7.02 12.80
CA ASP A 550 -33.12 7.13 11.37
C ASP A 550 -33.11 8.62 10.98
N GLY A 551 -32.10 9.05 10.22
CA GLY A 551 -31.97 10.40 9.70
C GLY A 551 -32.87 10.70 8.49
N ALA A 552 -34.05 10.08 8.41
CA ALA A 552 -34.98 10.28 7.30
C ALA A 552 -35.94 11.46 7.60
N VAL A 553 -35.45 12.70 7.43
CA VAL A 553 -36.36 13.85 7.31
C VAL A 553 -36.98 13.80 5.91
N ASN A 554 -38.25 13.39 5.83
CA ASN A 554 -39.04 13.51 4.61
C ASN A 554 -39.11 14.98 4.17
N ALA A 555 -39.16 15.21 2.86
CA ALA A 555 -39.11 16.51 2.17
C ALA A 555 -40.23 17.52 2.52
N ASN A 556 -41.00 17.32 3.59
CA ASN A 556 -42.15 18.12 3.99
C ASN A 556 -42.10 18.55 5.48
N GLY A 557 -40.93 18.97 5.99
CA GLY A 557 -40.81 19.87 7.17
C GLY A 557 -41.81 19.72 8.32
N GLN A 558 -42.14 18.50 8.75
CA GLN A 558 -42.99 18.23 9.90
C GLN A 558 -42.26 17.23 10.81
N GLU A 559 -42.00 17.65 12.04
CA GLU A 559 -41.60 16.78 13.14
C GLU A 559 -42.76 15.81 13.43
N GLU A 560 -42.59 14.52 13.13
CA GLU A 560 -43.43 13.48 13.72
C GLU A 560 -42.90 13.17 15.13
N GLU A 561 -43.64 13.62 16.15
CA GLU A 561 -43.59 13.01 17.49
C GLU A 561 -43.92 11.51 17.35
N THR A 562 -42.90 10.66 17.31
CA THR A 562 -43.09 9.21 17.42
C THR A 562 -43.39 8.84 18.87
N ASN A 563 -44.63 9.08 19.28
CA ASN A 563 -45.21 8.43 20.46
C ASN A 563 -45.36 6.93 20.19
N SER A 564 -44.38 6.13 20.63
CA SER A 564 -44.52 4.67 20.76
C SER A 564 -44.62 4.26 22.23
N LEU A 565 -45.59 4.84 22.94
CA LEU A 565 -46.17 4.27 24.14
C LEU A 565 -47.48 3.58 23.73
N THR A 566 -47.46 2.27 23.48
CA THR A 566 -48.55 1.31 23.77
C THR A 566 -48.28 -0.04 23.11
N SER A 567 -48.00 -1.07 23.92
CA SER A 567 -48.70 -2.36 23.95
C SER A 567 -47.84 -3.42 24.65
N ALA A 568 -47.87 -3.38 25.99
CA ALA A 568 -47.43 -4.49 26.83
C ALA A 568 -48.35 -4.60 28.05
N GLU A 569 -49.65 -4.80 27.81
CA GLU A 569 -50.57 -5.31 28.82
C GLU A 569 -51.29 -6.53 28.25
N ASN A 570 -50.79 -7.71 28.65
CA ASN A 570 -51.49 -8.97 28.90
C ASN A 570 -50.70 -10.16 28.34
N GLU A 571 -49.85 -10.75 29.17
CA GLU A 571 -49.86 -12.19 29.39
C GLU A 571 -49.14 -12.51 30.71
N LYS A 572 -49.91 -12.94 31.72
CA LYS A 572 -49.39 -13.56 32.92
C LYS A 572 -48.93 -14.98 32.57
N SER A 573 -47.63 -15.24 32.60
CA SER A 573 -47.13 -16.59 32.90
C SER A 573 -45.81 -16.50 33.67
N ASP A 574 -45.76 -17.27 34.76
CA ASP A 574 -44.71 -17.30 35.77
C ASP A 574 -43.34 -17.67 35.17
N VAL A 575 -42.38 -16.75 35.23
CA VAL A 575 -40.95 -17.07 35.19
C VAL A 575 -40.29 -16.41 36.39
N ARG A 576 -39.83 -17.24 37.33
CA ARG A 576 -39.04 -16.82 38.49
C ARG A 576 -37.77 -16.12 38.02
N VAL A 577 -37.68 -14.81 38.26
CA VAL A 577 -36.50 -14.00 38.00
C VAL A 577 -35.45 -14.30 39.08
N ASN A 578 -34.31 -14.84 38.67
CA ASN A 578 -33.09 -14.82 39.48
C ASN A 578 -32.55 -13.38 39.51
N ASN A 579 -32.55 -12.78 40.70
CA ASN A 579 -32.07 -11.42 40.98
C ASN A 579 -30.54 -11.31 40.98
N GLU A 580 -29.89 -11.39 39.82
CA GLU A 580 -28.46 -11.03 39.65
C GLU A 580 -28.17 -10.15 38.41
N LYS A 581 -29.19 -9.54 37.78
CA LYS A 581 -29.03 -8.52 36.74
C LYS A 581 -29.56 -7.17 37.25
N LEU A 582 -28.76 -6.48 38.06
CA LEU A 582 -29.02 -5.09 38.42
C LEU A 582 -27.97 -4.20 37.72
N ASN A 583 -28.48 -3.27 36.91
CA ASN A 583 -27.84 -2.06 36.36
C ASN A 583 -26.82 -2.22 35.22
N ASP A 584 -27.26 -2.68 34.04
CA ASP A 584 -26.65 -2.22 32.77
C ASP A 584 -27.51 -1.07 32.22
N PRO A 585 -27.02 0.17 32.11
CA PRO A 585 -27.62 1.16 31.24
C PRO A 585 -27.31 0.79 29.77
N ASN A 586 -28.35 0.77 28.93
CA ASN A 586 -28.27 0.45 27.49
C ASN A 586 -27.17 1.23 26.77
N LEU A 587 -26.24 0.55 26.11
CA LEU A 587 -25.21 1.16 25.28
C LEU A 587 -25.83 2.11 24.23
N GLY A 588 -27.00 1.76 23.67
CA GLY A 588 -27.74 2.62 22.76
C GLY A 588 -28.30 3.89 23.38
N VAL A 589 -28.70 3.88 24.66
CA VAL A 589 -29.11 5.09 25.38
C VAL A 589 -27.91 6.01 25.58
N VAL A 590 -26.74 5.43 25.83
CA VAL A 590 -25.52 6.20 26.02
C VAL A 590 -25.00 6.79 24.70
N ILE A 591 -25.03 6.03 23.60
CA ILE A 591 -24.75 6.52 22.23
C ILE A 591 -25.73 7.66 21.89
N SER A 592 -27.03 7.44 22.10
CA SER A 592 -28.06 8.44 21.82
C SER A 592 -27.84 9.72 22.63
N ASN A 593 -27.56 9.63 23.93
CA ASN A 593 -27.30 10.80 24.78
C ASN A 593 -26.01 11.54 24.40
N ALA A 594 -24.93 10.83 24.05
CA ALA A 594 -23.69 11.45 23.62
C ALA A 594 -23.87 12.19 22.29
N ILE A 595 -24.59 11.57 21.36
CA ILE A 595 -24.91 12.17 20.06
C ILE A 595 -25.89 13.36 20.20
N MET A 596 -26.86 13.30 21.11
CA MET A 596 -27.80 14.40 21.38
C MET A 596 -27.15 15.57 22.11
N GLN A 597 -25.99 15.37 22.75
CA GLN A 597 -25.23 16.44 23.40
C GLN A 597 -24.43 17.31 22.41
N GLU A 598 -24.13 16.81 21.21
CA GLU A 598 -23.53 17.60 20.14
C GLU A 598 -24.62 18.40 19.41
N ASN A 599 -24.66 19.72 19.65
CA ASN A 599 -25.54 20.62 18.90
C ASN A 599 -25.05 20.79 17.45
N GLU A 600 -25.98 20.96 16.50
CA GLU A 600 -25.71 21.14 15.06
C GLU A 600 -24.66 22.23 14.75
N THR A 601 -24.60 23.27 15.58
CA THR A 601 -23.61 24.35 15.46
C THR A 601 -22.18 23.88 15.74
N GLY A 602 -21.97 23.00 16.72
CA GLY A 602 -20.65 22.42 17.00
C GLY A 602 -20.21 21.47 15.88
N LEU A 603 -21.15 20.70 15.33
CA LEU A 603 -20.90 19.79 14.21
C LEU A 603 -20.44 20.55 12.95
N GLN A 604 -21.07 21.68 12.65
CA GLN A 604 -20.69 22.54 11.53
C GLN A 604 -19.31 23.19 11.75
N GLU A 605 -18.99 23.63 12.98
CA GLU A 605 -17.68 24.19 13.30
C GLU A 605 -16.54 23.16 13.10
N GLU A 606 -16.76 21.90 13.50
CA GLU A 606 -15.79 20.82 13.28
C GLU A 606 -15.56 20.53 11.79
N LEU A 607 -16.63 20.51 10.98
CA LEU A 607 -16.54 20.34 9.53
C LEU A 607 -15.75 21.47 8.86
N ASP A 608 -16.04 22.71 9.24
CA ASP A 608 -15.34 23.90 8.71
C ASP A 608 -13.85 23.88 9.09
N GLU A 609 -13.51 23.45 10.31
CA GLU A 609 -12.13 23.27 10.74
C GLU A 609 -11.43 22.18 9.92
N GLU A 610 -12.07 21.03 9.74
CA GLU A 610 -11.56 19.91 8.94
C GLU A 610 -11.26 20.36 7.49
N GLN A 611 -12.18 21.08 6.86
CA GLN A 611 -11.99 21.59 5.50
C GLN A 611 -10.82 22.57 5.40
N ARG A 612 -10.65 23.46 6.39
CA ARG A 612 -9.51 24.39 6.45
C ARG A 612 -8.19 23.66 6.60
N GLU A 613 -8.15 22.63 7.44
CA GLU A 613 -6.97 21.78 7.60
C GLU A 613 -6.61 21.06 6.30
N LEU A 614 -7.59 20.48 5.61
CA LEU A 614 -7.39 19.83 4.31
C LEU A 614 -6.90 20.81 3.24
N ALA A 615 -7.47 22.03 3.17
CA ALA A 615 -7.06 23.05 2.22
C ALA A 615 -5.63 23.55 2.46
N ARG A 616 -5.25 23.73 3.73
CA ARG A 616 -3.86 24.02 4.11
C ARG A 616 -2.95 22.85 3.76
N GLY A 617 -3.41 21.63 4.02
CA GLY A 617 -2.69 20.41 3.73
C GLY A 617 -2.39 20.27 2.23
N LEU A 618 -3.36 20.57 1.38
CA LEU A 618 -3.20 20.52 -0.07
C LEU A 618 -2.09 21.45 -0.59
N LYS A 619 -2.01 22.70 -0.08
CA LYS A 619 -0.94 23.66 -0.43
C LYS A 619 0.44 23.14 -0.04
N ILE A 620 0.55 22.53 1.14
CA ILE A 620 1.81 21.92 1.61
C ILE A 620 2.15 20.70 0.75
N ALA A 621 1.16 19.86 0.40
CA ALA A 621 1.35 18.69 -0.46
C ALA A 621 1.97 19.09 -1.81
N TYR A 622 1.46 20.13 -2.47
CA TYR A 622 2.02 20.64 -3.72
C TYR A 622 3.46 21.10 -3.57
N PHE A 623 3.76 21.87 -2.51
CA PHE A 623 5.12 22.31 -2.24
C PHE A 623 6.09 21.14 -2.02
N LEU A 624 5.72 20.19 -1.16
CA LEU A 624 6.53 19.00 -0.88
C LEU A 624 6.73 18.14 -2.14
N CYS A 625 5.68 17.96 -2.93
CA CYS A 625 5.71 17.25 -4.19
C CYS A 625 6.75 17.87 -5.15
N VAL A 626 6.68 19.18 -5.40
CA VAL A 626 7.66 19.88 -6.27
C VAL A 626 9.07 19.84 -5.67
N PHE A 627 9.20 20.06 -4.36
CA PHE A 627 10.50 20.03 -3.69
C PHE A 627 11.18 18.66 -3.82
N PHE A 628 10.48 17.56 -3.53
CA PHE A 628 11.06 16.23 -3.62
C PHE A 628 11.29 15.77 -5.06
N ALA A 629 10.42 16.15 -6.00
CA ALA A 629 10.66 15.91 -7.42
C ALA A 629 11.99 16.55 -7.86
N LEU A 630 12.19 17.83 -7.54
CA LEU A 630 13.42 18.53 -7.89
C LEU A 630 14.62 17.97 -7.12
N ALA A 631 14.49 17.72 -5.82
CA ALA A 631 15.58 17.22 -4.98
C ALA A 631 16.08 15.84 -5.45
N PHE A 632 15.19 14.86 -5.57
CA PHE A 632 15.57 13.47 -5.84
C PHE A 632 15.81 13.17 -7.32
N LEU A 633 15.05 13.79 -8.22
CA LEU A 633 15.12 13.47 -9.66
C LEU A 633 16.09 14.38 -10.42
N VAL A 634 16.37 15.60 -9.92
CA VAL A 634 17.17 16.59 -10.65
C VAL A 634 18.41 16.99 -9.88
N VAL A 635 18.25 17.69 -8.75
CA VAL A 635 19.33 18.36 -8.01
C VAL A 635 20.38 17.38 -7.53
N TRP A 636 19.99 16.18 -7.12
CA TRP A 636 20.93 15.19 -6.61
C TRP A 636 21.66 14.41 -7.72
N PRO A 637 20.98 13.71 -8.64
CA PRO A 637 21.66 12.88 -9.63
C PRO A 637 22.32 13.70 -10.75
N MET A 638 21.74 14.81 -11.21
CA MET A 638 22.21 15.50 -12.42
C MET A 638 23.60 16.14 -12.27
N PRO A 639 23.95 16.81 -11.16
CA PRO A 639 25.32 17.30 -10.97
C PRO A 639 26.34 16.17 -10.86
N MET A 640 26.00 15.05 -10.22
CA MET A 640 26.89 13.90 -10.11
C MET A 640 27.11 13.23 -11.48
N TYR A 641 26.05 13.10 -12.27
CA TYR A 641 26.10 12.61 -13.64
C TYR A 641 26.94 13.55 -14.53
N GLY A 642 26.66 14.85 -14.51
CA GLY A 642 27.31 15.85 -15.36
C GLY A 642 28.79 16.07 -15.05
N SER A 643 29.17 16.05 -13.76
CA SER A 643 30.57 16.17 -13.33
C SER A 643 31.39 14.89 -13.53
N LYS A 644 30.74 13.78 -13.90
CA LYS A 644 31.35 12.45 -13.99
C LYS A 644 32.07 12.06 -12.70
N TYR A 645 31.46 12.42 -11.57
CA TYR A 645 32.07 12.21 -10.27
C TYR A 645 32.14 10.72 -9.94
N ILE A 646 33.34 10.30 -9.52
CA ILE A 646 33.58 9.01 -8.91
C ILE A 646 33.67 9.26 -7.41
N PHE A 647 32.84 8.57 -6.63
CA PHE A 647 32.77 8.76 -5.19
C PHE A 647 34.15 8.52 -4.58
N SER A 648 34.62 9.48 -3.78
CA SER A 648 35.79 9.25 -2.94
C SER A 648 35.41 8.31 -1.79
N LYS A 649 36.39 7.59 -1.23
CA LYS A 649 36.17 6.73 -0.06
C LYS A 649 35.51 7.47 1.11
N LYS A 650 35.92 8.72 1.37
CA LYS A 650 35.34 9.57 2.42
C LYS A 650 33.87 9.92 2.11
N PHE A 651 33.59 10.29 0.87
CA PHE A 651 32.23 10.60 0.44
C PHE A 651 31.31 9.38 0.54
N PHE A 652 31.75 8.21 0.04
CA PHE A 652 31.01 6.96 0.17
C PHE A 652 30.75 6.57 1.64
N THR A 653 31.75 6.74 2.51
CA THR A 653 31.57 6.48 3.95
C THR A 653 30.51 7.41 4.54
N GLY A 654 30.55 8.70 4.22
CA GLY A 654 29.52 9.66 4.63
C GLY A 654 28.13 9.30 4.09
N TRP A 655 28.06 8.87 2.83
CA TRP A 655 26.82 8.42 2.18
C TRP A 655 26.17 7.26 2.93
N VAL A 656 26.94 6.22 3.25
CA VAL A 656 26.47 5.07 4.04
C VAL A 656 25.95 5.52 5.41
N VAL A 657 26.67 6.40 6.10
CA VAL A 657 26.26 6.92 7.42
C VAL A 657 24.94 7.69 7.33
N VAL A 658 24.77 8.54 6.32
CA VAL A 658 23.51 9.28 6.11
C VAL A 658 22.35 8.32 5.88
N MET A 659 22.52 7.28 5.06
CA MET A 659 21.46 6.30 4.82
C MET A 659 21.08 5.49 6.07
N ILE A 660 22.06 5.14 6.91
CA ILE A 660 21.80 4.48 8.21
C ILE A 660 21.02 5.42 9.15
N ILE A 661 21.45 6.68 9.28
CA ILE A 661 20.75 7.67 10.11
C ILE A 661 19.32 7.87 9.61
N TRP A 662 19.14 7.97 8.29
CA TRP A 662 17.81 8.11 7.70
C TRP A 662 16.93 6.90 8.04
N LEU A 663 17.44 5.67 7.93
CA LEU A 663 16.67 4.49 8.30
C LEU A 663 16.28 4.47 9.79
N PHE A 664 17.13 4.97 10.70
CA PHE A 664 16.73 5.17 12.10
C PHE A 664 15.62 6.20 12.24
N CYS A 665 15.70 7.34 11.53
CA CYS A 665 14.60 8.31 11.50
C CYS A 665 13.30 7.68 10.97
N SER A 666 13.38 6.85 9.93
CA SER A 666 12.26 6.06 9.43
C SER A 666 11.72 5.12 10.51
N ALA A 667 12.58 4.38 11.21
CA ALA A 667 12.17 3.50 12.31
C ALA A 667 11.45 4.25 13.43
N PHE A 668 11.92 5.45 13.80
CA PHE A 668 11.21 6.27 14.77
C PHE A 668 9.84 6.73 14.24
N ALA A 669 9.77 7.12 12.97
CA ALA A 669 8.55 7.63 12.34
C ALA A 669 7.47 6.55 12.12
N VAL A 670 7.85 5.32 11.74
CA VAL A 670 6.87 4.28 11.37
C VAL A 670 6.86 3.05 12.30
N CYS A 671 7.82 2.92 13.22
CA CYS A 671 7.81 1.87 14.25
C CYS A 671 7.48 2.46 15.63
N VAL A 672 8.13 3.55 16.05
CA VAL A 672 7.97 4.07 17.42
C VAL A 672 6.79 5.03 17.54
N TYR A 673 6.65 5.96 16.61
CA TYR A 673 5.59 6.98 16.64
C TYR A 673 4.16 6.40 16.63
N PRO A 674 3.82 5.35 15.85
CA PRO A 674 2.47 4.76 15.91
C PRO A 674 2.13 4.18 17.29
N LEU A 675 3.10 3.57 17.99
CA LEU A 675 2.90 3.08 19.35
C LEU A 675 2.65 4.23 20.34
N TRP A 676 3.40 5.33 20.18
CA TRP A 676 3.20 6.51 21.01
C TRP A 676 1.85 7.17 20.75
N GLU A 677 1.44 7.30 19.49
CA GLU A 677 0.15 7.88 19.09
C GLU A 677 -1.04 7.00 19.55
N GLY A 678 -0.89 5.67 19.48
CA GLY A 678 -1.90 4.69 19.90
C GLY A 678 -1.90 4.32 21.40
N ARG A 679 -1.01 4.90 22.21
CA ARG A 679 -0.76 4.48 23.60
C ARG A 679 -2.00 4.43 24.50
N HIS A 680 -2.96 5.35 24.29
CA HIS A 680 -4.17 5.42 25.11
C HIS A 680 -5.10 4.23 24.82
N GLY A 681 -5.33 3.91 23.54
CA GLY A 681 -6.09 2.73 23.15
C GLY A 681 -5.42 1.43 23.58
N ILE A 682 -4.09 1.34 23.44
CA ILE A 682 -3.30 0.19 23.92
C ILE A 682 -3.45 0.03 25.44
N TYR A 683 -3.30 1.11 26.20
CA TYR A 683 -3.44 1.10 27.66
C TYR A 683 -4.84 0.65 28.08
N THR A 684 -5.89 1.21 27.48
CA THR A 684 -7.28 0.83 27.75
C THR A 684 -7.51 -0.66 27.49
N THR A 685 -7.02 -1.18 26.36
CA THR A 685 -7.12 -2.62 26.03
C THR A 685 -6.37 -3.48 27.04
N LEU A 686 -5.11 -3.16 27.36
CA LEU A 686 -4.32 -3.93 28.32
C LEU A 686 -4.90 -3.89 29.74
N ARG A 687 -5.45 -2.75 30.15
CA ARG A 687 -6.18 -2.60 31.42
C ARG A 687 -7.45 -3.46 31.44
N GLY A 688 -8.19 -3.49 30.33
CA GLY A 688 -9.35 -4.35 30.17
C GLY A 688 -8.99 -5.84 30.27
N VAL A 689 -7.90 -6.26 29.61
CA VAL A 689 -7.36 -7.62 29.70
C VAL A 689 -6.99 -7.97 31.14
N TYR A 690 -6.29 -7.08 31.83
CA TYR A 690 -5.94 -7.27 33.23
C TYR A 690 -7.18 -7.47 34.11
N TRP A 691 -8.23 -6.68 33.90
CA TRP A 691 -9.48 -6.82 34.65
C TRP A 691 -10.19 -8.14 34.36
N ASP A 692 -10.28 -8.57 33.10
CA ASP A 692 -10.90 -9.87 32.78
C ASP A 692 -10.07 -11.04 33.34
N LEU A 693 -8.74 -11.02 33.21
CA LEU A 693 -7.85 -12.08 33.73
C LEU A 693 -7.81 -12.13 35.27
N SER A 694 -8.07 -11.01 35.95
CA SER A 694 -8.12 -10.94 37.42
C SER A 694 -9.53 -11.16 38.00
N GLY A 695 -10.52 -11.52 37.16
CA GLY A 695 -11.91 -11.72 37.58
C GLY A 695 -12.66 -10.42 37.92
N GLN A 696 -12.10 -9.26 37.56
CA GLN A 696 -12.65 -7.92 37.79
C GLN A 696 -13.44 -7.39 36.58
N THR A 697 -14.12 -8.26 35.83
CA THR A 697 -14.90 -7.90 34.63
C THR A 697 -15.94 -6.80 34.88
N HIS A 698 -16.47 -6.66 36.10
CA HIS A 698 -17.37 -5.56 36.46
C HIS A 698 -16.73 -4.19 36.25
N LYS A 699 -15.43 -4.02 36.57
CA LYS A 699 -14.71 -2.75 36.38
C LYS A 699 -14.57 -2.36 34.92
N LEU A 700 -14.42 -3.36 34.04
CA LEU A 700 -14.39 -3.12 32.60
C LEU A 700 -15.74 -2.56 32.14
N ARG A 701 -16.85 -3.15 32.58
CA ARG A 701 -18.20 -2.68 32.25
C ARG A 701 -18.47 -1.28 32.81
N GLU A 702 -18.15 -1.04 34.08
CA GLU A 702 -18.26 0.29 34.70
C GLU A 702 -17.44 1.35 33.94
N TRP A 703 -16.22 1.02 33.53
CA TRP A 703 -15.39 1.93 32.75
C TRP A 703 -15.99 2.23 31.37
N GLN A 704 -16.47 1.20 30.66
CA GLN A 704 -17.14 1.36 29.36
C GLN A 704 -18.39 2.24 29.48
N ASN A 705 -19.18 2.04 30.53
CA ASN A 705 -20.41 2.80 30.76
C ASN A 705 -20.15 4.26 31.18
N SER A 706 -19.03 4.54 31.85
CA SER A 706 -18.66 5.90 32.30
C SER A 706 -17.86 6.70 31.27
N ASN A 707 -17.32 6.06 30.23
CA ASN A 707 -16.53 6.71 29.18
C ASN A 707 -17.02 6.34 27.77
N PRO A 708 -18.31 6.56 27.47
CA PRO A 708 -18.87 6.17 26.18
C PRO A 708 -18.26 6.89 24.99
N GLN A 709 -17.90 8.18 25.14
CA GLN A 709 -17.24 8.96 24.10
C GLN A 709 -15.88 8.37 23.66
N ASP A 710 -15.24 7.56 24.51
CA ASP A 710 -13.99 6.89 24.21
C ASP A 710 -14.20 5.54 23.48
N LEU A 711 -15.45 5.08 23.34
CA LEU A 711 -15.78 3.83 22.65
C LEU A 711 -15.82 4.06 21.14
N HIS A 712 -15.14 3.18 20.40
CA HIS A 712 -14.99 3.29 18.95
C HIS A 712 -16.34 3.37 18.20
N VAL A 713 -17.33 2.61 18.66
CA VAL A 713 -18.67 2.61 18.06
C VAL A 713 -19.33 3.99 18.14
N VAL A 714 -19.16 4.72 19.25
CA VAL A 714 -19.72 6.08 19.43
C VAL A 714 -19.04 7.05 18.49
N THR A 715 -17.70 7.05 18.46
CA THR A 715 -16.92 7.93 17.58
C THR A 715 -17.24 7.71 16.10
N SER A 716 -17.42 6.45 15.69
CA SER A 716 -17.79 6.11 14.30
C SER A 716 -19.18 6.65 13.92
N GLN A 717 -20.16 6.60 14.83
CA GLN A 717 -21.50 7.11 14.61
C GLN A 717 -21.56 8.64 14.56
N ILE A 718 -20.80 9.33 15.41
CA ILE A 718 -20.66 10.80 15.38
C ILE A 718 -20.08 11.22 14.01
N SER A 719 -19.00 10.57 13.56
CA SER A 719 -18.41 10.82 12.23
C SER A 719 -19.39 10.56 11.08
N ALA A 720 -20.25 9.53 11.19
CA ALA A 720 -21.29 9.28 10.19
C ALA A 720 -22.31 10.42 10.11
N ARG A 721 -22.72 11.01 11.24
CA ARG A 721 -23.63 12.16 11.25
C ARG A 721 -23.01 13.43 10.68
N LEU A 722 -21.77 13.75 11.07
CA LEU A 722 -20.98 14.87 10.54
C LEU A 722 -21.08 14.93 9.00
N HIS A 723 -20.78 13.82 8.33
CA HIS A 723 -20.77 13.77 6.86
C HIS A 723 -22.15 13.60 6.21
N THR A 724 -23.20 13.28 6.97
CA THR A 724 -24.56 13.20 6.44
C THR A 724 -25.21 14.58 6.37
N GLN A 725 -24.95 15.46 7.34
CA GLN A 725 -25.45 16.85 7.32
C GLN A 725 -24.82 17.70 6.21
N SER A 726 -23.54 17.47 5.85
CA SER A 726 -22.91 18.22 4.75
C SER A 726 -23.56 17.97 3.38
N SER A 727 -24.18 16.80 3.17
CA SER A 727 -24.93 16.51 1.95
C SER A 727 -26.23 17.30 1.85
N GLN A 728 -26.75 17.85 2.95
CA GLN A 728 -27.98 18.65 2.98
C GLN A 728 -27.72 20.14 2.84
N TYR A 729 -26.53 20.61 3.21
CA TYR A 729 -26.11 22.01 3.11
C TYR A 729 -24.96 22.15 2.10
N GLY A 730 -25.30 22.23 0.81
CA GLY A 730 -24.34 22.54 -0.25
C GLY A 730 -23.72 23.93 -0.06
N GLN A 731 -22.59 23.99 0.63
CA GLN A 731 -21.72 25.18 0.67
C GLN A 731 -20.27 24.77 0.78
N VAL A 732 -19.55 24.78 -0.33
CA VAL A 732 -18.13 25.18 -0.34
C VAL A 732 -17.89 26.04 -1.58
N ASP A 733 -18.04 27.35 -1.40
CA ASP A 733 -17.65 28.35 -2.39
C ASP A 733 -16.13 28.32 -2.65
N GLU A 734 -15.80 28.66 -3.89
CA GLU A 734 -14.49 28.72 -4.56
C GLU A 734 -13.25 28.92 -3.67
N ILE A 735 -12.42 27.87 -3.56
CA ILE A 735 -10.97 28.03 -3.39
C ILE A 735 -10.27 27.16 -4.46
N ILE A 736 -10.09 27.76 -5.64
CA ILE A 736 -9.24 27.24 -6.73
C ILE A 736 -7.79 27.62 -6.46
#